data_AF-A0A482V896-F1
#
_entry.id   AF-A0A482V896-F1
#
_cell.length_a   1.000
_cell.length_b   1.000
_cell.length_c   1.000
_cell.angle_alpha   90.00
_cell.angle_beta   90.00
_cell.angle_gamma   90.00
#
_symmetry.space_group_name_H-M   'P 1'
#
loop_
_entity.id
_entity.type
_entity.pdbx_description
1 polymer ?
#
loop_
_entity_poly.entity_id
_entity_poly.type
_entity_poly.pdbx_seq_one_letter_code
_entity_poly.pdbx_strand_id
1 'polypeptide(L)'
;MIMKKERNEFQTMRKGATVIQRRFRAKTVGRVDRDYFIQLKLRVVTIQQRFRATMIMKRYREEFRMLRKTTIMIQKRFRAKIIGRIERDRFTQVQNAVIIIQKRFRASIMMKNQRKEFCTLKKAAIVIQRRYRAIIIGRLERDGFIRLKRAVVIIQQWFRATIIMKKERNEFQTRRKAAIVIQRCFRAKTVGKVERDHFIRLKLTVVTIQQRFRATMIMRRCREEFHVLKKATIIIQKRFRAKVIGRIERDRFTQLQKAAITIQKRFRANSMLKKQRDEFQLLRKATIIIQRHFRAKLIARIERNHFIQLQKAVITIQQWFRAAMVIKIQREEYQTLRKVTIMIQRRFRAKVIGRIQRDRFIQLQKAVITTQQRFRAKFMMKIQREEFQMLRKATIIIQRRFRAKVIRRIERDRFIQLQKAVVTIQQRFRTNIMMKKQREEFQRLRNATIVIQRRFRATIIGRIERDRFTQLQKATRIIQQRFRANIMMKKQRGEFQRLRKAAIVIQRLCRPILLMRKQEEAEARRIIKLQNQAAAKIQAAWRGHKSRSIEDSKLSKIRERSRKANESAVAQNTLGSRCEHAVRLISDGNFTLLEIIRALKDLAANRSPSEMEAGTIATHILINFWRYPASRGHSWVPHHIDKLITTMLHCCDKEHPLFPSICTLIWFFSHDEECKRTILQTPNFDQKITKIEALCNRKQKMNSKMKINFDSLFFVKQNLPLPSLVPDWGFEQKSKPKVFLNSLQALQNLLKMFKN
;
A
#
# COMPACT_ATOMS: atom_id res chain seq x y z
N MET A 1 -193.28 219.51 16.54
CA MET A 1 -192.86 220.78 15.92
C MET A 1 -191.40 221.06 16.28
N ILE A 2 -190.55 221.18 15.26
CA ILE A 2 -189.33 222.01 15.19
C ILE A 2 -188.08 221.73 16.09
N MET A 3 -188.07 221.12 17.28
CA MET A 3 -186.78 220.88 18.03
C MET A 3 -186.47 219.42 18.39
N LYS A 4 -187.10 218.51 17.63
CA LYS A 4 -187.05 217.06 17.78
C LYS A 4 -185.86 216.39 17.05
N LYS A 5 -184.89 217.13 16.50
CA LYS A 5 -183.92 216.58 15.52
C LYS A 5 -182.44 216.53 15.93
N GLU A 6 -181.94 217.33 16.90
CA GLU A 6 -180.46 217.43 17.08
C GLU A 6 -179.85 216.74 18.31
N ARG A 7 -180.54 216.62 19.45
CA ARG A 7 -179.86 216.09 20.67
C ARG A 7 -179.81 214.56 20.78
N ASN A 8 -180.67 213.86 20.02
CA ASN A 8 -180.69 212.40 19.91
C ASN A 8 -179.49 211.83 19.14
N GLU A 9 -178.74 212.64 18.39
CA GLU A 9 -177.52 212.20 17.68
C GLU A 9 -176.25 212.25 18.56
N PHE A 10 -176.21 213.06 19.64
CA PHE A 10 -174.99 213.22 20.44
C PHE A 10 -174.78 212.12 21.51
N GLN A 11 -175.83 211.51 22.06
CA GLN A 11 -175.65 210.48 23.12
C GLN A 11 -175.37 209.07 22.57
N THR A 12 -175.80 208.77 21.34
CA THR A 12 -175.48 207.53 20.61
C THR A 12 -174.00 207.42 20.26
N MET A 13 -173.29 208.55 20.01
CA MET A 13 -171.84 208.54 19.79
C MET A 13 -171.03 208.21 21.06
N ARG A 14 -171.48 208.61 22.26
CA ARG A 14 -170.73 208.39 23.50
C ARG A 14 -170.72 206.91 23.96
N LYS A 15 -171.76 206.15 23.59
CA LYS A 15 -171.84 204.69 23.83
C LYS A 15 -170.93 203.87 22.90
N GLY A 16 -170.45 204.43 21.79
CA GLY A 16 -169.49 203.76 20.87
C GLY A 16 -168.03 203.81 21.33
N ALA A 17 -167.60 204.88 22.00
CA ALA A 17 -166.20 205.08 22.36
C ALA A 17 -165.72 204.23 23.57
N THR A 18 -166.60 203.94 24.53
CA THR A 18 -166.24 203.21 25.76
C THR A 18 -166.13 201.70 25.55
N VAL A 19 -166.85 201.13 24.58
CA VAL A 19 -166.77 199.69 24.25
C VAL A 19 -165.47 199.36 23.49
N ILE A 20 -164.92 200.33 22.73
CA ILE A 20 -163.67 200.16 21.99
C ILE A 20 -162.44 200.26 22.93
N GLN A 21 -162.47 201.14 23.94
CA GLN A 21 -161.34 201.27 24.88
C GLN A 21 -161.18 200.07 25.84
N ARG A 22 -162.27 199.36 26.19
CA ARG A 22 -162.18 198.20 27.10
C ARG A 22 -161.63 196.95 26.41
N ARG A 23 -161.92 196.74 25.12
CA ARG A 23 -161.37 195.60 24.34
C ARG A 23 -159.89 195.75 24.00
N PHE A 24 -159.35 196.97 23.96
CA PHE A 24 -157.91 197.18 23.74
C PHE A 24 -157.09 196.80 24.98
N ARG A 25 -157.55 197.14 26.20
CA ARG A 25 -156.81 196.82 27.44
C ARG A 25 -156.76 195.32 27.78
N ALA A 26 -157.72 194.52 27.31
CA ALA A 26 -157.70 193.06 27.52
C ALA A 26 -156.75 192.29 26.58
N LYS A 27 -156.27 192.92 25.48
CA LYS A 27 -155.42 192.24 24.48
C LYS A 27 -153.92 192.45 24.67
N THR A 28 -153.52 193.50 25.39
CA THR A 28 -152.10 193.86 25.55
C THR A 28 -151.41 193.10 26.69
N VAL A 29 -152.13 192.77 27.77
CA VAL A 29 -151.54 192.09 28.93
C VAL A 29 -151.34 190.58 28.67
N GLY A 30 -152.20 189.94 27.87
CA GLY A 30 -152.06 188.51 27.54
C GLY A 30 -150.94 188.15 26.54
N ARG A 31 -150.29 189.13 25.90
CA ARG A 31 -149.14 188.88 25.00
C ARG A 31 -147.80 188.87 25.73
N VAL A 32 -147.65 189.66 26.79
CA VAL A 32 -146.36 189.80 27.49
C VAL A 32 -146.00 188.55 28.29
N ASP A 33 -146.98 187.87 28.90
CA ASP A 33 -146.71 186.65 29.67
C ASP A 33 -146.48 185.39 28.82
N ARG A 34 -146.93 185.37 27.55
CA ARG A 34 -146.75 184.21 26.66
C ARG A 34 -145.34 184.15 26.05
N ASP A 35 -144.72 185.31 25.77
CA ASP A 35 -143.38 185.36 25.18
C ASP A 35 -142.27 185.01 26.20
N TYR A 36 -142.48 185.28 27.49
CA TYR A 36 -141.53 184.89 28.54
C TYR A 36 -141.40 183.35 28.69
N PHE A 37 -142.51 182.61 28.57
CA PHE A 37 -142.50 181.14 28.70
C PHE A 37 -141.83 180.43 27.50
N ILE A 38 -141.93 180.98 26.29
CA ILE A 38 -141.33 180.37 25.08
C ILE A 38 -139.80 180.49 25.07
N GLN A 39 -139.25 181.60 25.57
CA GLN A 39 -137.79 181.80 25.64
C GLN A 39 -137.10 180.87 26.65
N LEU A 40 -137.78 180.49 27.74
CA LEU A 40 -137.23 179.57 28.74
C LEU A 40 -137.13 178.12 28.20
N LYS A 41 -138.11 177.67 27.39
CA LYS A 41 -138.12 176.31 26.83
C LYS A 41 -137.03 176.07 25.78
N LEU A 42 -136.69 177.09 24.98
CA LEU A 42 -135.65 176.97 23.93
C LEU A 42 -134.23 176.80 24.51
N ARG A 43 -133.92 177.38 25.67
CA ARG A 43 -132.59 177.26 26.29
C ARG A 43 -132.27 175.87 26.84
N VAL A 44 -133.28 175.12 27.30
CA VAL A 44 -133.10 173.78 27.89
C VAL A 44 -132.80 172.72 26.80
N VAL A 45 -133.39 172.85 25.61
CA VAL A 45 -133.23 171.86 24.52
C VAL A 45 -131.82 171.91 23.91
N THR A 46 -131.22 173.10 23.81
CA THR A 46 -129.87 173.28 23.24
C THR A 46 -128.78 172.63 24.09
N ILE A 47 -128.95 172.62 25.43
CA ILE A 47 -128.00 171.97 26.35
C ILE A 47 -128.11 170.43 26.25
N GLN A 48 -129.32 169.89 26.08
CA GLN A 48 -129.54 168.44 25.97
C GLN A 48 -128.96 167.84 24.67
N GLN A 49 -128.98 168.57 23.55
CA GLN A 49 -128.39 168.08 22.29
C GLN A 49 -126.85 168.02 22.32
N ARG A 50 -126.19 168.96 23.00
CA ARG A 50 -124.71 169.01 23.08
C ARG A 50 -124.11 167.87 23.91
N PHE A 51 -124.79 167.44 24.96
CA PHE A 51 -124.30 166.34 25.81
C PHE A 51 -124.36 164.97 25.11
N ARG A 52 -125.40 164.71 24.30
CA ARG A 52 -125.54 163.46 23.55
C ARG A 52 -124.46 163.27 22.48
N ALA A 53 -124.02 164.34 21.81
CA ALA A 53 -122.98 164.26 20.78
C ALA A 53 -121.61 163.84 21.34
N THR A 54 -121.24 164.30 22.54
CA THR A 54 -119.93 163.99 23.16
C THR A 54 -119.79 162.53 23.60
N MET A 55 -120.88 161.91 24.08
CA MET A 55 -120.86 160.52 24.53
C MET A 55 -120.71 159.52 23.38
N ILE A 56 -121.27 159.81 22.21
CA ILE A 56 -121.11 158.96 21.01
C ILE A 56 -119.66 158.99 20.51
N MET A 57 -119.02 160.17 20.50
CA MET A 57 -117.62 160.29 20.04
C MET A 57 -116.64 159.49 20.93
N LYS A 58 -116.89 159.43 22.25
CA LYS A 58 -116.02 158.68 23.19
C LYS A 58 -116.07 157.17 22.94
N ARG A 59 -117.26 156.62 22.65
CA ARG A 59 -117.47 155.19 22.36
C ARG A 59 -116.75 154.74 21.08
N TYR A 60 -116.85 155.50 19.99
CA TYR A 60 -116.14 155.18 18.75
C TYR A 60 -114.61 155.18 18.89
N ARG A 61 -114.06 156.03 19.77
CA ARG A 61 -112.60 156.12 19.99
C ARG A 61 -112.03 154.91 20.75
N GLU A 62 -112.80 154.34 21.67
CA GLU A 62 -112.39 153.15 22.43
C GLU A 62 -112.40 151.89 21.57
N GLU A 63 -113.40 151.72 20.69
CA GLU A 63 -113.47 150.59 19.76
C GLU A 63 -112.26 150.55 18.79
N PHE A 64 -111.84 151.70 18.24
CA PHE A 64 -110.68 151.77 17.34
C PHE A 64 -109.36 151.41 18.05
N ARG A 65 -109.19 151.78 19.32
CA ARG A 65 -107.97 151.45 20.10
C ARG A 65 -107.84 149.94 20.33
N MET A 66 -108.94 149.24 20.58
CA MET A 66 -108.92 147.79 20.77
C MET A 66 -108.52 147.07 19.49
N LEU A 67 -109.08 147.47 18.34
CA LEU A 67 -108.76 146.88 17.05
C LEU A 67 -107.26 146.97 16.72
N ARG A 68 -106.63 148.13 16.96
CA ARG A 68 -105.19 148.33 16.71
C ARG A 68 -104.31 147.44 17.61
N LYS A 69 -104.67 147.25 18.88
CA LYS A 69 -103.92 146.38 19.82
C LYS A 69 -103.93 144.92 19.35
N THR A 70 -105.09 144.42 18.90
CA THR A 70 -105.22 143.04 18.42
C THR A 70 -104.39 142.78 17.15
N THR A 71 -104.37 143.71 16.19
CA THR A 71 -103.63 143.54 14.94
C THR A 71 -102.11 143.44 15.16
N ILE A 72 -101.54 144.26 16.04
CA ILE A 72 -100.10 144.24 16.36
C ILE A 72 -99.70 142.91 17.01
N MET A 73 -100.55 142.36 17.89
CA MET A 73 -100.30 141.08 18.55
C MET A 73 -100.26 139.92 17.55
N ILE A 74 -101.18 139.90 16.57
CA ILE A 74 -101.17 138.89 15.49
C ILE A 74 -99.92 139.01 14.63
N GLN A 75 -99.52 140.24 14.25
CA GLN A 75 -98.31 140.48 13.47
C GLN A 75 -97.03 140.02 14.20
N LYS A 76 -96.94 140.25 15.52
CA LYS A 76 -95.79 139.81 16.34
C LYS A 76 -95.69 138.28 16.42
N ARG A 77 -96.81 137.58 16.59
CA ARG A 77 -96.85 136.09 16.60
C ARG A 77 -96.47 135.50 15.25
N PHE A 78 -96.92 136.09 14.14
CA PHE A 78 -96.59 135.60 12.81
C PHE A 78 -95.09 135.73 12.50
N ARG A 79 -94.48 136.87 12.86
CA ARG A 79 -93.02 137.07 12.72
C ARG A 79 -92.20 136.05 13.53
N ALA A 80 -92.62 135.77 14.77
CA ALA A 80 -91.95 134.75 15.60
C ALA A 80 -92.00 133.35 14.98
N LYS A 81 -93.12 132.98 14.32
CA LYS A 81 -93.27 131.67 13.65
C LYS A 81 -92.37 131.52 12.43
N ILE A 82 -92.19 132.58 11.64
CA ILE A 82 -91.29 132.58 10.47
C ILE A 82 -89.84 132.41 10.92
N ILE A 83 -89.38 133.20 11.89
CA ILE A 83 -88.01 133.11 12.42
C ILE A 83 -87.73 131.72 13.00
N GLY A 84 -88.68 131.14 13.74
CA GLY A 84 -88.56 129.79 14.29
C GLY A 84 -88.58 128.65 13.26
N ARG A 85 -88.97 128.89 12.00
CA ARG A 85 -88.81 127.92 10.89
C ARG A 85 -87.40 128.00 10.30
N ILE A 86 -86.94 129.21 9.99
CA ILE A 86 -85.62 129.44 9.39
C ILE A 86 -84.50 128.87 10.28
N GLU A 87 -84.58 129.09 11.59
CA GLU A 87 -83.58 128.56 12.53
C GLU A 87 -83.64 127.03 12.66
N ARG A 88 -84.83 126.41 12.51
CA ARG A 88 -84.96 124.94 12.48
C ARG A 88 -84.35 124.34 11.23
N ASP A 89 -84.62 124.92 10.06
CA ASP A 89 -84.07 124.42 8.79
C ASP A 89 -82.54 124.53 8.77
N ARG A 90 -81.98 125.62 9.32
CA ARG A 90 -80.52 125.75 9.53
C ARG A 90 -79.96 124.66 10.42
N PHE A 91 -80.61 124.38 11.56
CA PHE A 91 -80.18 123.31 12.46
C PHE A 91 -80.21 121.93 11.79
N THR A 92 -81.26 121.63 11.01
CA THR A 92 -81.39 120.36 10.28
C THR A 92 -80.32 120.20 9.19
N GLN A 93 -79.97 121.27 8.48
CA GLN A 93 -78.87 121.24 7.49
C GLN A 93 -77.52 120.90 8.14
N VAL A 94 -77.22 121.51 9.30
CA VAL A 94 -75.98 121.24 10.04
C VAL A 94 -75.94 119.78 10.52
N GLN A 95 -77.04 119.25 11.07
CA GLN A 95 -77.09 117.84 11.49
C GLN A 95 -76.89 116.87 10.31
N ASN A 96 -77.52 117.12 9.16
CA ASN A 96 -77.35 116.27 7.97
C ASN A 96 -75.91 116.28 7.46
N ALA A 97 -75.23 117.43 7.45
CA ALA A 97 -73.83 117.52 7.06
C ALA A 97 -72.92 116.71 8.00
N VAL A 98 -73.15 116.79 9.32
CA VAL A 98 -72.39 116.01 10.32
C VAL A 98 -72.57 114.51 10.11
N ILE A 99 -73.80 114.05 9.87
CA ILE A 99 -74.10 112.62 9.63
C ILE A 99 -73.40 112.12 8.35
N ILE A 100 -73.37 112.92 7.29
CA ILE A 100 -72.68 112.58 6.03
C ILE A 100 -71.18 112.44 6.25
N ILE A 101 -70.56 113.39 6.96
CA ILE A 101 -69.13 113.34 7.30
C ILE A 101 -68.82 112.12 8.15
N GLN A 102 -69.64 111.83 9.18
CA GLN A 102 -69.46 110.67 10.05
C GLN A 102 -69.61 109.34 9.28
N LYS A 103 -70.60 109.22 8.38
CA LYS A 103 -70.75 108.05 7.50
C LYS A 103 -69.53 107.86 6.60
N ARG A 104 -69.04 108.92 5.97
CA ARG A 104 -67.88 108.86 5.07
C ARG A 104 -66.59 108.51 5.82
N PHE A 105 -66.41 109.05 7.02
CA PHE A 105 -65.28 108.71 7.87
C PHE A 105 -65.31 107.25 8.34
N ARG A 106 -66.47 106.75 8.78
CA ARG A 106 -66.65 105.33 9.15
C ARG A 106 -66.39 104.41 7.97
N ALA A 107 -66.90 104.75 6.77
CA ALA A 107 -66.63 104.00 5.55
C ALA A 107 -65.13 103.97 5.20
N SER A 108 -64.42 105.08 5.38
CA SER A 108 -62.96 105.17 5.13
C SER A 108 -62.16 104.31 6.11
N ILE A 109 -62.53 104.29 7.39
CA ILE A 109 -61.90 103.39 8.39
C ILE A 109 -62.18 101.92 8.04
N MET A 110 -63.42 101.57 7.69
CA MET A 110 -63.76 100.20 7.29
C MET A 110 -62.97 99.75 6.06
N MET A 111 -62.84 100.59 5.03
CA MET A 111 -62.02 100.27 3.85
C MET A 111 -60.54 100.09 4.19
N LYS A 112 -59.97 100.92 5.08
CA LYS A 112 -58.59 100.75 5.54
C LYS A 112 -58.40 99.44 6.29
N ASN A 113 -59.33 99.06 7.17
CA ASN A 113 -59.28 97.80 7.91
C ASN A 113 -59.42 96.59 6.98
N GLN A 114 -60.39 96.59 6.06
CA GLN A 114 -60.55 95.54 5.06
C GLN A 114 -59.31 95.40 4.15
N ARG A 115 -58.69 96.51 3.75
CA ARG A 115 -57.45 96.48 2.97
C ARG A 115 -56.28 95.93 3.78
N LYS A 116 -56.19 96.25 5.08
CA LYS A 116 -55.17 95.71 5.98
C LYS A 116 -55.34 94.20 6.14
N GLU A 117 -56.57 93.72 6.36
CA GLU A 117 -56.91 92.29 6.44
C GLU A 117 -56.63 91.55 5.13
N PHE A 118 -56.99 92.11 3.98
CA PHE A 118 -56.66 91.52 2.69
C PHE A 118 -55.13 91.42 2.49
N CYS A 119 -54.39 92.45 2.87
CA CYS A 119 -52.92 92.44 2.78
C CYS A 119 -52.28 91.42 3.72
N THR A 120 -52.80 91.21 4.94
CA THR A 120 -52.30 90.17 5.85
C THR A 120 -52.61 88.77 5.32
N LEU A 121 -53.82 88.54 4.81
CA LEU A 121 -54.20 87.28 4.15
C LEU A 121 -53.33 87.00 2.93
N LYS A 122 -53.08 88.00 2.08
CA LYS A 122 -52.19 87.86 0.92
C LYS A 122 -50.76 87.51 1.33
N LYS A 123 -50.22 88.16 2.36
CA LYS A 123 -48.88 87.83 2.89
C LYS A 123 -48.83 86.40 3.45
N ALA A 124 -49.83 85.99 4.22
CA ALA A 124 -49.93 84.63 4.75
C ALA A 124 -50.01 83.59 3.61
N ALA A 125 -50.83 83.83 2.59
CA ALA A 125 -50.94 82.97 1.41
C ALA A 125 -49.59 82.84 0.67
N ILE A 126 -48.86 83.94 0.47
CA ILE A 126 -47.54 83.91 -0.16
C ILE A 126 -46.53 83.11 0.67
N VAL A 127 -46.53 83.26 2.00
CA VAL A 127 -45.65 82.50 2.89
C VAL A 127 -45.96 81.00 2.82
N ILE A 128 -47.25 80.62 2.86
CA ILE A 128 -47.68 79.22 2.72
C ILE A 128 -47.30 78.67 1.35
N GLN A 129 -47.57 79.40 0.26
CA GLN A 129 -47.22 78.99 -1.10
C GLN A 129 -45.71 78.84 -1.28
N ARG A 130 -44.90 79.76 -0.75
CA ARG A 130 -43.43 79.69 -0.79
C ARG A 130 -42.92 78.48 0.00
N ARG A 131 -43.47 78.23 1.19
CA ARG A 131 -43.12 77.07 2.03
C ARG A 131 -43.52 75.77 1.35
N TYR A 132 -44.70 75.71 0.76
CA TYR A 132 -45.18 74.56 0.01
C TYR A 132 -44.29 74.26 -1.20
N ARG A 133 -43.96 75.27 -2.02
CA ARG A 133 -43.02 75.12 -3.14
C ARG A 133 -41.64 74.61 -2.68
N ALA A 134 -41.11 75.15 -1.59
CA ALA A 134 -39.85 74.68 -1.01
C ALA A 134 -39.92 73.22 -0.54
N ILE A 135 -41.03 72.80 0.06
CA ILE A 135 -41.24 71.40 0.47
C ILE A 135 -41.32 70.47 -0.76
N ILE A 136 -42.03 70.89 -1.82
CA ILE A 136 -42.13 70.10 -3.05
C ILE A 136 -40.77 69.97 -3.73
N ILE A 137 -40.01 71.06 -3.88
CA ILE A 137 -38.65 71.02 -4.46
C ILE A 137 -37.74 70.11 -3.62
N GLY A 138 -37.74 70.28 -2.30
CA GLY A 138 -36.94 69.43 -1.41
C GLY A 138 -37.33 67.95 -1.46
N ARG A 139 -38.61 67.62 -1.66
CA ARG A 139 -39.06 66.24 -1.89
C ARG A 139 -38.57 65.70 -3.22
N LEU A 140 -38.67 66.47 -4.31
CA LEU A 140 -38.22 66.05 -5.64
C LEU A 140 -36.70 65.80 -5.67
N GLU A 141 -35.90 66.67 -5.04
CA GLU A 141 -34.46 66.50 -4.92
C GLU A 141 -34.10 65.28 -4.06
N ARG A 142 -34.79 65.09 -2.93
CA ARG A 142 -34.61 63.91 -2.07
C ARG A 142 -34.96 62.61 -2.79
N ASP A 143 -36.06 62.58 -3.53
CA ASP A 143 -36.45 61.41 -4.31
C ASP A 143 -35.44 61.14 -5.45
N GLY A 144 -34.94 62.19 -6.10
CA GLY A 144 -33.84 62.10 -7.06
C GLY A 144 -32.58 61.48 -6.45
N PHE A 145 -32.15 61.97 -5.29
CA PHE A 145 -31.00 61.43 -4.55
C PHE A 145 -31.22 59.98 -4.11
N ILE A 146 -32.40 59.62 -3.60
CA ILE A 146 -32.72 58.25 -3.19
C ILE A 146 -32.68 57.30 -4.41
N ARG A 147 -33.19 57.72 -5.57
CA ARG A 147 -33.10 56.94 -6.81
C ARG A 147 -31.64 56.73 -7.24
N LEU A 148 -30.82 57.79 -7.21
CA LEU A 148 -29.39 57.69 -7.53
C LEU A 148 -28.67 56.74 -6.56
N LYS A 149 -28.92 56.87 -5.25
CA LYS A 149 -28.35 56.00 -4.23
C LYS A 149 -28.76 54.54 -4.43
N ARG A 150 -30.03 54.28 -4.78
CA ARG A 150 -30.51 52.93 -5.11
C ARG A 150 -29.77 52.36 -6.33
N ALA A 151 -29.62 53.14 -7.40
CA ALA A 151 -28.89 52.71 -8.59
C ALA A 151 -27.42 52.37 -8.27
N VAL A 152 -26.74 53.21 -7.48
CA VAL A 152 -25.36 52.96 -7.04
C VAL A 152 -25.26 51.67 -6.22
N VAL A 153 -26.19 51.42 -5.28
CA VAL A 153 -26.20 50.19 -4.49
C VAL A 153 -26.43 48.96 -5.36
N ILE A 154 -27.33 49.04 -6.36
CA ILE A 154 -27.57 47.94 -7.31
C ILE A 154 -26.29 47.63 -8.10
N ILE A 155 -25.61 48.66 -8.63
CA ILE A 155 -24.34 48.50 -9.37
C ILE A 155 -23.27 47.89 -8.47
N GLN A 156 -23.14 48.35 -7.22
CA GLN A 156 -22.18 47.82 -6.25
C GLN A 156 -22.48 46.36 -5.90
N GLN A 157 -23.74 45.99 -5.72
CA GLN A 157 -24.15 44.60 -5.47
C GLN A 157 -23.83 43.71 -6.67
N TRP A 158 -24.16 44.16 -7.88
CA TRP A 158 -23.84 43.43 -9.11
C TRP A 158 -22.34 43.24 -9.30
N PHE A 159 -21.54 44.28 -9.07
CA PHE A 159 -20.09 44.21 -9.16
C PHE A 159 -19.49 43.25 -8.13
N ARG A 160 -19.94 43.31 -6.88
CA ARG A 160 -19.52 42.37 -5.81
C ARG A 160 -19.90 40.93 -6.15
N ALA A 161 -21.12 40.70 -6.63
CA ALA A 161 -21.57 39.38 -7.07
C ALA A 161 -20.72 38.84 -8.22
N THR A 162 -20.35 39.69 -9.18
CA THR A 162 -19.50 39.32 -10.32
C THR A 162 -18.08 38.95 -9.89
N ILE A 163 -17.50 39.66 -8.92
CA ILE A 163 -16.19 39.32 -8.36
C ILE A 163 -16.23 37.97 -7.65
N ILE A 164 -17.24 37.72 -6.82
CA ILE A 164 -17.41 36.45 -6.10
C ILE A 164 -17.58 35.31 -7.10
N MET A 165 -18.44 35.49 -8.12
CA MET A 165 -18.67 34.48 -9.17
C MET A 165 -17.39 34.17 -9.97
N LYS A 166 -16.58 35.19 -10.32
CA LYS A 166 -15.27 34.98 -10.96
C LYS A 166 -14.31 34.20 -10.05
N LYS A 167 -14.26 34.51 -8.76
CA LYS A 167 -13.42 33.80 -7.79
C LYS A 167 -13.83 32.32 -7.67
N GLU A 168 -15.12 32.05 -7.48
CA GLU A 168 -15.65 30.69 -7.37
C GLU A 168 -15.44 29.89 -8.65
N ARG A 169 -15.63 30.51 -9.83
CA ARG A 169 -15.35 29.87 -11.13
C ARG A 169 -13.87 29.50 -11.26
N ASN A 170 -12.96 30.39 -10.86
CA ASN A 170 -11.53 30.10 -10.88
C ASN A 170 -11.14 28.97 -9.91
N GLU A 171 -11.68 28.96 -8.69
CA GLU A 171 -11.47 27.87 -7.74
C GLU A 171 -11.99 26.53 -8.28
N PHE A 172 -13.18 26.52 -8.87
CA PHE A 172 -13.75 25.32 -9.50
C PHE A 172 -12.87 24.83 -10.66
N GLN A 173 -12.39 25.72 -11.53
CA GLN A 173 -11.50 25.34 -12.62
C GLN A 173 -10.18 24.77 -12.11
N THR A 174 -9.59 25.35 -11.07
CA THR A 174 -8.36 24.83 -10.45
C THR A 174 -8.59 23.44 -9.86
N ARG A 175 -9.70 23.23 -9.13
CA ARG A 175 -10.06 21.91 -8.59
C ARG A 175 -10.31 20.89 -9.72
N ARG A 176 -11.01 21.28 -10.78
CA ARG A 176 -11.25 20.42 -11.96
C ARG A 176 -9.95 20.04 -12.66
N LYS A 177 -9.04 20.99 -12.89
CA LYS A 177 -7.71 20.72 -13.48
C LYS A 177 -6.92 19.74 -12.60
N ALA A 178 -6.87 19.97 -11.28
CA ALA A 178 -6.22 19.07 -10.34
C ALA A 178 -6.84 17.66 -10.37
N ALA A 179 -8.17 17.56 -10.38
CA ALA A 179 -8.87 16.28 -10.47
C ALA A 179 -8.53 15.52 -11.77
N ILE A 180 -8.48 16.21 -12.92
CA ILE A 180 -8.10 15.61 -14.20
C ILE A 180 -6.64 15.11 -14.16
N VAL A 181 -5.71 15.89 -13.59
CA VAL A 181 -4.31 15.45 -13.44
C VAL A 181 -4.21 14.21 -12.57
N ILE A 182 -4.90 14.19 -11.42
CA ILE A 182 -4.93 13.03 -10.52
C ILE A 182 -5.53 11.81 -11.23
N GLN A 183 -6.65 11.97 -11.93
CA GLN A 183 -7.31 10.90 -12.68
C GLN A 183 -6.41 10.37 -13.81
N ARG A 184 -5.73 11.26 -14.55
CA ARG A 184 -4.78 10.88 -15.61
C ARG A 184 -3.60 10.11 -15.03
N CYS A 185 -2.97 10.61 -13.96
CA CYS A 185 -1.86 9.93 -13.29
C CYS A 185 -2.28 8.58 -12.71
N PHE A 186 -3.47 8.49 -12.12
CA PHE A 186 -4.01 7.23 -11.61
C PHE A 186 -4.27 6.22 -12.72
N ARG A 187 -4.91 6.64 -13.83
CA ARG A 187 -5.14 5.79 -15.01
C ARG A 187 -3.81 5.31 -15.59
N ALA A 188 -2.85 6.20 -15.79
CA ALA A 188 -1.52 5.85 -16.29
C ALA A 188 -0.80 4.85 -15.37
N LYS A 189 -0.86 5.05 -14.04
CA LYS A 189 -0.28 4.12 -13.06
C LYS A 189 -0.99 2.76 -13.04
N THR A 190 -2.31 2.74 -13.24
CA THR A 190 -3.11 1.51 -13.28
C THR A 190 -2.80 0.69 -14.53
N VAL A 191 -2.78 1.33 -15.69
CA VAL A 191 -2.40 0.68 -16.97
C VAL A 191 -0.95 0.18 -16.89
N GLY A 192 -0.01 1.03 -16.43
CA GLY A 192 1.38 0.62 -16.25
C GLY A 192 1.55 -0.54 -15.25
N LYS A 193 0.72 -0.63 -14.21
CA LYS A 193 0.71 -1.77 -13.30
C LYS A 193 0.23 -3.06 -13.99
N VAL A 194 -0.84 -2.99 -14.78
CA VAL A 194 -1.36 -4.16 -15.51
C VAL A 194 -0.33 -4.69 -16.50
N GLU A 195 0.34 -3.81 -17.26
CA GLU A 195 1.39 -4.21 -18.19
C GLU A 195 2.62 -4.76 -17.48
N ARG A 196 3.04 -4.13 -16.38
CA ARG A 196 4.14 -4.66 -15.55
C ARG A 196 3.82 -6.04 -14.99
N ASP A 197 2.60 -6.24 -14.48
CA ASP A 197 2.17 -7.54 -13.94
C ASP A 197 2.10 -8.59 -15.06
N HIS A 198 1.68 -8.21 -16.27
CA HIS A 198 1.72 -9.08 -17.46
C HIS A 198 3.17 -9.46 -17.83
N PHE A 199 4.08 -8.49 -17.90
CA PHE A 199 5.49 -8.73 -18.17
C PHE A 199 6.15 -9.63 -17.11
N ILE A 200 5.84 -9.42 -15.82
CA ILE A 200 6.35 -10.26 -14.73
C ILE A 200 5.84 -11.69 -14.89
N ARG A 201 4.55 -11.89 -15.18
CA ARG A 201 4.00 -13.23 -15.43
C ARG A 201 4.68 -13.90 -16.61
N LEU A 202 4.84 -13.21 -17.74
CA LEU A 202 5.52 -13.72 -18.92
C LEU A 202 6.98 -14.11 -18.59
N LYS A 203 7.71 -13.24 -17.90
CA LYS A 203 9.08 -13.52 -17.45
C LYS A 203 9.15 -14.76 -16.56
N LEU A 204 8.24 -14.90 -15.59
CA LEU A 204 8.18 -16.07 -14.72
C LEU A 204 7.90 -17.34 -15.53
N THR A 205 6.94 -17.31 -16.46
CA THR A 205 6.65 -18.44 -17.34
C THR A 205 7.87 -18.85 -18.16
N VAL A 206 8.59 -17.89 -18.76
CA VAL A 206 9.82 -18.15 -19.53
C VAL A 206 10.89 -18.79 -18.63
N VAL A 207 11.13 -18.25 -17.43
CA VAL A 207 12.11 -18.82 -16.48
C VAL A 207 11.71 -20.24 -16.07
N THR A 208 10.43 -20.51 -15.80
CA THR A 208 9.95 -21.86 -15.47
C THR A 208 10.16 -22.83 -16.63
N ILE A 209 9.89 -22.41 -17.87
CA ILE A 209 10.15 -23.23 -19.07
C ILE A 209 11.65 -23.52 -19.20
N GLN A 210 12.51 -22.50 -19.04
CA GLN A 210 13.96 -22.65 -19.11
C GLN A 210 14.50 -23.60 -18.02
N GLN A 211 14.02 -23.47 -16.78
CA GLN A 211 14.38 -24.37 -15.68
C GLN A 211 13.95 -25.81 -15.98
N ARG A 212 12.73 -26.02 -16.48
CA ARG A 212 12.22 -27.36 -16.81
C ARG A 212 12.95 -27.97 -17.99
N PHE A 213 13.30 -27.17 -18.99
CA PHE A 213 14.14 -27.61 -20.11
C PHE A 213 15.52 -28.03 -19.63
N ARG A 214 16.21 -27.20 -18.83
CA ARG A 214 17.52 -27.54 -18.25
C ARG A 214 17.45 -28.81 -17.40
N ALA A 215 16.45 -28.95 -16.55
CA ALA A 215 16.23 -30.16 -15.75
C ALA A 215 16.00 -31.41 -16.63
N THR A 216 15.25 -31.26 -17.72
CA THR A 216 15.02 -32.34 -18.70
C THR A 216 16.33 -32.74 -19.40
N MET A 217 17.16 -31.75 -19.77
CA MET A 217 18.47 -32.02 -20.39
C MET A 217 19.42 -32.74 -19.43
N ILE A 218 19.47 -32.34 -18.15
CA ILE A 218 20.24 -33.03 -17.11
C ILE A 218 19.75 -34.46 -16.94
N MET A 219 18.43 -34.65 -16.78
CA MET A 219 17.83 -35.98 -16.66
C MET A 219 18.15 -36.87 -17.88
N ARG A 220 18.14 -36.33 -19.11
CA ARG A 220 18.54 -37.07 -20.32
C ARG A 220 20.00 -37.48 -20.26
N ARG A 221 20.91 -36.58 -19.89
CA ARG A 221 22.34 -36.90 -19.73
C ARG A 221 22.55 -38.00 -18.68
N CYS A 222 21.97 -37.87 -17.49
CA CYS A 222 22.09 -38.90 -16.43
C CYS A 222 21.50 -40.25 -16.88
N ARG A 223 20.41 -40.23 -17.65
CA ARG A 223 19.82 -41.45 -18.23
C ARG A 223 20.75 -42.10 -19.25
N GLU A 224 21.40 -41.31 -20.11
CA GLU A 224 22.39 -41.80 -21.07
C GLU A 224 23.60 -42.42 -20.36
N GLU A 225 24.14 -41.73 -19.35
CA GLU A 225 25.23 -42.23 -18.49
C GLU A 225 24.85 -43.56 -17.82
N PHE A 226 23.63 -43.66 -17.27
CA PHE A 226 23.12 -44.92 -16.72
C PHE A 226 22.99 -46.02 -17.77
N HIS A 227 22.53 -45.71 -18.99
CA HIS A 227 22.45 -46.68 -20.08
C HIS A 227 23.82 -47.20 -20.48
N VAL A 228 24.84 -46.33 -20.56
CA VAL A 228 26.23 -46.71 -20.82
C VAL A 228 26.75 -47.62 -19.70
N LEU A 229 26.55 -47.23 -18.43
CA LEU A 229 26.96 -48.04 -17.28
C LEU A 229 26.28 -49.41 -17.29
N LYS A 230 24.96 -49.45 -17.51
CA LYS A 230 24.20 -50.70 -17.61
C LYS A 230 24.70 -51.60 -18.75
N LYS A 231 24.98 -51.04 -19.93
CA LYS A 231 25.56 -51.79 -21.06
C LYS A 231 26.93 -52.37 -20.68
N ALA A 232 27.81 -51.58 -20.08
CA ALA A 232 29.13 -52.04 -19.62
C ALA A 232 29.00 -53.16 -18.58
N THR A 233 28.12 -53.01 -17.57
CA THR A 233 27.87 -54.04 -16.56
C THR A 233 27.36 -55.33 -17.18
N ILE A 234 26.42 -55.27 -18.13
CA ILE A 234 25.90 -56.46 -18.83
C ILE A 234 27.02 -57.14 -19.64
N ILE A 235 27.88 -56.38 -20.33
CA ILE A 235 29.01 -56.93 -21.08
C ILE A 235 29.99 -57.63 -20.14
N ILE A 236 30.32 -57.02 -19.00
CA ILE A 236 31.21 -57.60 -17.99
C ILE A 236 30.60 -58.89 -17.43
N GLN A 237 29.33 -58.87 -17.04
CA GLN A 237 28.62 -60.05 -16.54
C GLN A 237 28.56 -61.17 -17.59
N LYS A 238 28.29 -60.84 -18.86
CA LYS A 238 28.27 -61.80 -19.96
C LYS A 238 29.65 -62.42 -20.19
N ARG A 239 30.72 -61.60 -20.23
CA ARG A 239 32.11 -62.09 -20.34
C ARG A 239 32.52 -62.95 -19.16
N PHE A 240 32.16 -62.55 -17.94
CA PHE A 240 32.44 -63.33 -16.74
C PHE A 240 31.74 -64.68 -16.77
N ARG A 241 30.43 -64.72 -17.06
CA ARG A 241 29.67 -65.97 -17.22
C ARG A 241 30.28 -66.85 -18.32
N ALA A 242 30.63 -66.29 -19.48
CA ALA A 242 31.30 -67.03 -20.55
C ALA A 242 32.66 -67.59 -20.11
N LYS A 243 33.45 -66.84 -19.34
CA LYS A 243 34.73 -67.31 -18.77
C LYS A 243 34.54 -68.46 -17.78
N VAL A 244 33.50 -68.39 -16.93
CA VAL A 244 33.17 -69.45 -15.97
C VAL A 244 32.71 -70.72 -16.70
N ILE A 245 31.76 -70.60 -17.64
CA ILE A 245 31.32 -71.73 -18.47
C ILE A 245 32.50 -72.32 -19.25
N GLY A 246 33.33 -71.46 -19.86
CA GLY A 246 34.52 -71.89 -20.57
C GLY A 246 35.62 -72.51 -19.69
N ARG A 247 35.63 -72.29 -18.36
CA ARG A 247 36.45 -73.08 -17.43
C ARG A 247 35.85 -74.44 -17.17
N ILE A 248 34.54 -74.49 -16.87
CA ILE A 248 33.84 -75.75 -16.60
C ILE A 248 33.96 -76.72 -17.78
N GLU A 249 33.76 -76.23 -19.00
CA GLU A 249 33.88 -77.05 -20.21
C GLU A 249 35.34 -77.46 -20.49
N ARG A 250 36.33 -76.60 -20.20
CA ARG A 250 37.75 -76.98 -20.27
C ARG A 250 38.12 -78.02 -19.22
N ASP A 251 37.62 -77.92 -18.00
CA ASP A 251 37.87 -78.90 -16.95
C ASP A 251 37.23 -80.25 -17.30
N ARG A 252 35.99 -80.25 -17.83
CA ARG A 252 35.34 -81.43 -18.39
C ARG A 252 36.14 -82.06 -19.52
N PHE A 253 36.58 -81.26 -20.49
CA PHE A 253 37.42 -81.73 -21.59
C PHE A 253 38.73 -82.33 -21.08
N THR A 254 39.38 -81.68 -20.12
CA THR A 254 40.63 -82.16 -19.51
C THR A 254 40.41 -83.46 -18.75
N GLN A 255 39.30 -83.61 -18.04
CA GLN A 255 38.92 -84.87 -17.39
C GLN A 255 38.66 -85.99 -18.39
N LEU A 256 37.93 -85.71 -19.47
CA LEU A 256 37.70 -86.65 -20.58
C LEU A 256 39.03 -87.06 -21.24
N GLN A 257 39.92 -86.11 -21.51
CA GLN A 257 41.24 -86.37 -22.08
C GLN A 257 42.11 -87.22 -21.14
N LYS A 258 42.12 -86.93 -19.84
CA LYS A 258 42.82 -87.75 -18.84
C LYS A 258 42.26 -89.17 -18.79
N ALA A 259 40.94 -89.33 -18.80
CA ALA A 259 40.29 -90.63 -18.83
C ALA A 259 40.62 -91.41 -20.11
N ALA A 260 40.54 -90.77 -21.28
CA ALA A 260 40.89 -91.36 -22.57
C ALA A 260 42.36 -91.79 -22.62
N ILE A 261 43.30 -90.94 -22.19
CA ILE A 261 44.73 -91.28 -22.11
C ILE A 261 44.95 -92.44 -21.14
N THR A 262 44.25 -92.48 -20.02
CA THR A 262 44.36 -93.58 -19.03
C THR A 262 43.88 -94.89 -19.62
N ILE A 263 42.75 -94.88 -20.31
CA ILE A 263 42.20 -96.05 -21.02
C ILE A 263 43.19 -96.50 -22.11
N GLN A 264 43.71 -95.58 -22.93
CA GLN A 264 44.67 -95.88 -23.99
C GLN A 264 45.98 -96.44 -23.43
N LYS A 265 46.53 -95.85 -22.36
CA LYS A 265 47.74 -96.36 -21.68
C LYS A 265 47.51 -97.77 -21.14
N ARG A 266 46.37 -98.01 -20.49
CA ARG A 266 46.01 -99.33 -19.94
C ARG A 266 45.76 -100.36 -21.04
N PHE A 267 45.13 -99.96 -22.14
CA PHE A 267 44.94 -100.80 -23.32
C PHE A 267 46.27 -101.18 -23.98
N ARG A 268 47.18 -100.21 -24.17
CA ARG A 268 48.54 -100.46 -24.69
C ARG A 268 49.33 -101.38 -23.77
N ALA A 269 49.29 -101.14 -22.46
CA ALA A 269 49.94 -101.99 -21.45
C ALA A 269 49.39 -103.42 -21.48
N ASN A 270 48.06 -103.59 -21.50
CA ASN A 270 47.41 -104.91 -21.58
C ASN A 270 47.71 -105.63 -22.91
N SER A 271 47.78 -104.90 -24.02
CA SER A 271 48.13 -105.47 -25.33
C SER A 271 49.59 -105.95 -25.34
N MET A 272 50.50 -105.17 -24.75
CA MET A 272 51.90 -105.58 -24.60
C MET A 272 52.06 -106.78 -23.66
N LEU A 273 51.35 -106.79 -22.53
CA LEU A 273 51.30 -107.91 -21.60
C LEU A 273 50.78 -109.18 -22.28
N LYS A 274 49.75 -109.05 -23.12
CA LYS A 274 49.22 -110.18 -23.91
C LYS A 274 50.24 -110.70 -24.90
N LYS A 275 50.92 -109.81 -25.65
CA LYS A 275 52.00 -110.21 -26.57
C LYS A 275 53.15 -110.94 -25.85
N GLN A 276 53.64 -110.40 -24.74
CA GLN A 276 54.69 -111.06 -23.94
C GLN A 276 54.23 -112.39 -23.35
N ARG A 277 52.96 -112.48 -22.92
CA ARG A 277 52.38 -113.74 -22.43
C ARG A 277 52.29 -114.78 -23.54
N ASP A 278 51.89 -114.38 -24.75
CA ASP A 278 51.79 -115.26 -25.90
C ASP A 278 53.19 -115.74 -26.36
N GLU A 279 54.19 -114.85 -26.37
CA GLU A 279 55.60 -115.17 -26.62
C GLU A 279 56.15 -116.16 -25.57
N PHE A 280 55.88 -115.93 -24.28
CA PHE A 280 56.27 -116.85 -23.20
C PHE A 280 55.58 -118.22 -23.34
N GLN A 281 54.29 -118.24 -23.70
CA GLN A 281 53.57 -119.49 -23.94
C GLN A 281 54.12 -120.27 -25.14
N LEU A 282 54.53 -119.57 -26.21
CA LEU A 282 55.20 -120.18 -27.35
C LEU A 282 56.55 -120.78 -26.96
N LEU A 283 57.36 -120.01 -26.22
CA LEU A 283 58.65 -120.47 -25.70
C LEU A 283 58.46 -121.71 -24.81
N ARG A 284 57.52 -121.66 -23.86
CA ARG A 284 57.20 -122.79 -22.98
C ARG A 284 56.75 -124.03 -23.77
N LYS A 285 55.90 -123.86 -24.79
CA LYS A 285 55.50 -124.97 -25.67
C LYS A 285 56.70 -125.57 -26.41
N ALA A 286 57.57 -124.73 -26.99
CA ALA A 286 58.79 -125.17 -27.66
C ALA A 286 59.72 -125.92 -26.70
N THR A 287 59.94 -125.40 -25.49
CA THR A 287 60.73 -126.06 -24.44
C THR A 287 60.16 -127.42 -24.08
N ILE A 288 58.84 -127.54 -23.89
CA ILE A 288 58.19 -128.83 -23.58
C ILE A 288 58.35 -129.82 -24.74
N ILE A 289 58.22 -129.38 -25.99
CA ILE A 289 58.42 -130.23 -27.18
C ILE A 289 59.87 -130.73 -27.24
N ILE A 290 60.86 -129.85 -27.06
CA ILE A 290 62.28 -130.20 -27.04
C ILE A 290 62.58 -131.19 -25.90
N GLN A 291 62.09 -130.91 -24.68
CA GLN A 291 62.26 -131.80 -23.53
C GLN A 291 61.62 -133.17 -23.76
N ARG A 292 60.42 -133.22 -24.33
CA ARG A 292 59.73 -134.46 -24.68
C ARG A 292 60.52 -135.25 -25.72
N HIS A 293 61.02 -134.59 -26.76
CA HIS A 293 61.78 -135.25 -27.82
C HIS A 293 63.13 -135.76 -27.32
N PHE A 294 63.84 -134.98 -26.51
CA PHE A 294 65.07 -135.40 -25.85
C PHE A 294 64.85 -136.61 -24.92
N ARG A 295 63.80 -136.58 -24.08
CA ARG A 295 63.44 -137.72 -23.21
C ARG A 295 63.09 -138.97 -24.03
N ALA A 296 62.32 -138.83 -25.11
CA ALA A 296 62.00 -139.94 -26.00
C ALA A 296 63.26 -140.54 -26.65
N LYS A 297 64.20 -139.70 -27.11
CA LYS A 297 65.48 -140.16 -27.67
C LYS A 297 66.37 -140.84 -26.64
N LEU A 298 66.37 -140.34 -25.39
CA LEU A 298 67.11 -140.96 -24.28
C LEU A 298 66.55 -142.34 -23.95
N ILE A 299 65.22 -142.47 -23.82
CA ILE A 299 64.54 -143.76 -23.58
C ILE A 299 64.82 -144.74 -24.73
N ALA A 300 64.68 -144.30 -25.99
CA ALA A 300 64.99 -145.13 -27.15
C ALA A 300 66.45 -145.61 -27.18
N ARG A 301 67.40 -144.80 -26.69
CA ARG A 301 68.81 -145.20 -26.57
C ARG A 301 69.01 -146.25 -25.47
N ILE A 302 68.34 -146.09 -24.33
CA ILE A 302 68.38 -147.07 -23.22
C ILE A 302 67.80 -148.40 -23.69
N GLU A 303 66.64 -148.40 -24.33
CA GLU A 303 66.00 -149.62 -24.85
C GLU A 303 66.82 -150.29 -25.95
N ARG A 304 67.43 -149.51 -26.86
CA ARG A 304 68.34 -150.05 -27.88
C ARG A 304 69.56 -150.71 -27.26
N ASN A 305 70.17 -150.11 -26.24
CA ASN A 305 71.29 -150.70 -25.52
C ASN A 305 70.87 -151.98 -24.79
N HIS A 306 69.68 -151.99 -24.19
CA HIS A 306 69.12 -153.17 -23.55
C HIS A 306 68.88 -154.29 -24.57
N PHE A 307 68.33 -153.97 -25.74
CA PHE A 307 68.15 -154.92 -26.85
C PHE A 307 69.50 -155.49 -27.36
N ILE A 308 70.53 -154.65 -27.51
CA ILE A 308 71.87 -155.11 -27.93
C ILE A 308 72.47 -156.06 -26.89
N GLN A 309 72.29 -155.79 -25.59
CA GLN A 309 72.74 -156.71 -24.54
C GLN A 309 71.95 -158.03 -24.55
N LEU A 310 70.63 -157.96 -24.75
CA LEU A 310 69.79 -159.15 -24.89
C LEU A 310 70.20 -159.99 -26.10
N GLN A 311 70.48 -159.35 -27.25
CA GLN A 311 70.95 -160.02 -28.47
C GLN A 311 72.29 -160.71 -28.24
N LYS A 312 73.24 -160.05 -27.57
CA LYS A 312 74.53 -160.67 -27.19
C LYS A 312 74.32 -161.90 -26.31
N ALA A 313 73.49 -161.80 -25.27
CA ALA A 313 73.17 -162.92 -24.39
C ALA A 313 72.50 -164.09 -25.14
N VAL A 314 71.56 -163.79 -26.04
CA VAL A 314 70.88 -164.80 -26.87
C VAL A 314 71.86 -165.51 -27.80
N ILE A 315 72.79 -164.81 -28.45
CA ILE A 315 73.80 -165.43 -29.33
C ILE A 315 74.73 -166.36 -28.52
N THR A 316 75.16 -165.95 -27.33
CA THR A 316 75.98 -166.80 -26.45
C THR A 316 75.25 -168.08 -26.03
N ILE A 317 73.96 -167.97 -25.69
CA ILE A 317 73.10 -169.12 -25.36
C ILE A 317 72.90 -170.02 -26.59
N GLN A 318 72.74 -169.45 -27.79
CA GLN A 318 72.62 -170.21 -29.03
C GLN A 318 73.90 -170.98 -29.38
N GLN A 319 75.08 -170.40 -29.16
CA GLN A 319 76.36 -171.08 -29.36
C GLN A 319 76.53 -172.26 -28.39
N TRP A 320 76.19 -172.06 -27.11
CA TRP A 320 76.21 -173.14 -26.11
C TRP A 320 75.20 -174.25 -26.42
N PHE A 321 73.97 -173.89 -26.80
CA PHE A 321 72.92 -174.85 -27.16
C PHE A 321 73.27 -175.67 -28.40
N ARG A 322 73.94 -175.08 -29.41
CA ARG A 322 74.42 -175.79 -30.60
C ARG A 322 75.50 -176.82 -30.24
N ALA A 323 76.43 -176.49 -29.35
CA ALA A 323 77.43 -177.44 -28.85
C ALA A 323 76.79 -178.58 -28.03
N ALA A 324 75.79 -178.28 -27.21
CA ALA A 324 75.05 -179.27 -26.42
C ALA A 324 74.17 -180.19 -27.29
N MET A 325 73.64 -179.69 -28.42
CA MET A 325 72.84 -180.47 -29.37
C MET A 325 73.66 -181.53 -30.12
N VAL A 326 74.92 -181.27 -30.47
CA VAL A 326 75.80 -182.26 -31.13
C VAL A 326 76.04 -183.48 -30.22
N ILE A 327 76.25 -183.26 -28.92
CA ILE A 327 76.42 -184.31 -27.91
C ILE A 327 75.12 -185.11 -27.70
N LYS A 328 73.96 -184.46 -27.87
CA LYS A 328 72.65 -185.09 -27.73
C LYS A 328 72.31 -186.01 -28.92
N ILE A 329 72.68 -185.63 -30.15
CA ILE A 329 72.37 -186.38 -31.38
C ILE A 329 73.00 -187.78 -31.38
N GLN A 330 74.27 -187.91 -30.98
CA GLN A 330 74.96 -189.21 -30.91
C GLN A 330 74.35 -190.17 -29.85
N ARG A 331 73.73 -189.62 -28.80
CA ARG A 331 73.08 -190.41 -27.75
C ARG A 331 71.64 -190.78 -28.11
N GLU A 332 71.00 -190.00 -28.98
CA GLU A 332 69.64 -190.27 -29.46
C GLU A 332 69.60 -191.41 -30.48
N GLU A 333 70.56 -191.54 -31.40
CA GLU A 333 70.59 -192.63 -32.41
C GLU A 333 70.48 -194.04 -31.79
N TYR A 334 71.23 -194.30 -30.71
CA TYR A 334 71.19 -195.56 -29.96
C TYR A 334 69.86 -195.81 -29.21
N GLN A 335 69.16 -194.74 -28.79
CA GLN A 335 67.86 -194.88 -28.12
C GLN A 335 66.68 -194.94 -29.09
N THR A 336 66.80 -194.42 -30.32
CA THR A 336 65.75 -194.45 -31.35
C THR A 336 65.41 -195.86 -31.81
N LEU A 337 66.40 -196.75 -31.98
CA LEU A 337 66.14 -198.13 -32.39
C LEU A 337 65.27 -198.89 -31.36
N ARG A 338 65.41 -198.55 -30.06
CA ARG A 338 64.65 -199.17 -28.96
C ARG A 338 63.29 -198.51 -28.68
N LYS A 339 63.13 -197.21 -29.02
CA LYS A 339 61.90 -196.44 -28.75
C LYS A 339 60.89 -196.44 -29.91
N VAL A 340 61.31 -196.65 -31.16
CA VAL A 340 60.41 -196.70 -32.33
C VAL A 340 59.37 -197.82 -32.21
N THR A 341 59.73 -198.97 -31.64
CA THR A 341 58.81 -200.10 -31.47
C THR A 341 57.74 -199.89 -30.39
N ILE A 342 58.01 -199.07 -29.35
CA ILE A 342 57.13 -198.91 -28.18
C ILE A 342 56.24 -197.64 -28.27
N MET A 343 56.66 -196.61 -29.02
CA MET A 343 56.01 -195.28 -29.04
C MET A 343 54.81 -195.17 -30.00
N ILE A 344 54.75 -195.99 -31.06
CA ILE A 344 53.60 -196.02 -31.98
C ILE A 344 52.31 -196.42 -31.22
N GLN A 345 52.41 -197.27 -30.20
CA GLN A 345 51.27 -197.73 -29.39
C GLN A 345 50.72 -196.69 -28.39
N ARG A 346 51.52 -195.70 -27.97
CA ARG A 346 51.16 -194.73 -26.90
C ARG A 346 50.60 -193.39 -27.42
N ARG A 347 50.88 -193.00 -28.67
CA ARG A 347 50.57 -191.67 -29.22
C ARG A 347 49.11 -191.46 -29.66
N PHE A 348 48.30 -192.51 -29.75
CA PHE A 348 46.88 -192.40 -30.09
C PHE A 348 46.01 -191.93 -28.91
N ARG A 349 46.34 -192.31 -27.66
CA ARG A 349 45.47 -192.11 -26.49
C ARG A 349 45.49 -190.68 -25.88
N ALA A 350 46.49 -189.83 -26.16
CA ALA A 350 46.64 -188.53 -25.49
C ALA A 350 46.04 -187.32 -26.23
N LYS A 351 45.64 -187.46 -27.50
CA LYS A 351 45.06 -186.37 -28.33
C LYS A 351 43.67 -185.91 -27.85
N VAL A 352 42.98 -186.70 -27.03
CA VAL A 352 41.59 -186.46 -26.59
C VAL A 352 41.50 -185.62 -25.31
N ILE A 353 42.50 -185.67 -24.43
CA ILE A 353 42.46 -185.00 -23.10
C ILE A 353 42.71 -183.47 -23.20
N GLY A 354 43.35 -182.99 -24.28
CA GLY A 354 43.70 -181.57 -24.45
C GLY A 354 42.54 -180.60 -24.74
N ARG A 355 41.32 -181.05 -25.03
CA ARG A 355 40.20 -180.13 -25.37
C ARG A 355 39.39 -179.64 -24.15
N ILE A 356 39.33 -180.40 -23.05
CA ILE A 356 38.39 -180.15 -21.93
C ILE A 356 38.82 -178.99 -21.01
N GLN A 357 40.12 -178.70 -20.89
CA GLN A 357 40.61 -177.66 -19.96
C GLN A 357 40.53 -176.23 -20.51
N ARG A 358 40.36 -176.04 -21.83
CA ARG A 358 40.35 -174.71 -22.47
C ARG A 358 38.99 -174.00 -22.39
N ASP A 359 37.89 -174.74 -22.23
CA ASP A 359 36.53 -174.19 -22.17
C ASP A 359 36.12 -173.63 -20.80
N ARG A 360 36.74 -174.07 -19.69
CA ARG A 360 36.40 -173.62 -18.33
C ARG A 360 36.81 -172.18 -18.02
N PHE A 361 37.89 -171.68 -18.62
CA PHE A 361 38.41 -170.34 -18.31
C PHE A 361 37.63 -169.22 -19.02
N ILE A 362 37.08 -169.49 -20.21
CA ILE A 362 36.34 -168.52 -21.03
C ILE A 362 34.98 -168.12 -20.38
N GLN A 363 34.40 -168.96 -19.51
CA GLN A 363 33.16 -168.62 -18.80
C GLN A 363 33.35 -167.63 -17.64
N LEU A 364 34.52 -167.58 -16.99
CA LEU A 364 34.78 -166.70 -15.84
C LEU A 364 34.89 -165.22 -16.24
N GLN A 365 35.36 -164.95 -17.46
CA GLN A 365 35.60 -163.59 -17.97
C GLN A 365 34.32 -162.87 -18.44
N LYS A 366 33.30 -163.63 -18.87
CA LYS A 366 32.03 -163.07 -19.40
C LYS A 366 31.07 -162.55 -18.32
N ALA A 367 31.17 -163.01 -17.06
CA ALA A 367 30.29 -162.58 -15.97
C ALA A 367 30.62 -161.18 -15.41
N VAL A 368 31.88 -160.74 -15.48
CA VAL A 368 32.36 -159.49 -14.87
C VAL A 368 31.98 -158.24 -15.68
N ILE A 369 31.94 -158.35 -17.02
CA ILE A 369 31.74 -157.22 -17.94
C ILE A 369 30.28 -156.73 -17.94
N THR A 370 29.31 -157.64 -17.71
CA THR A 370 27.86 -157.35 -17.75
C THR A 370 27.39 -156.50 -16.57
N THR A 371 28.05 -156.60 -15.41
CA THR A 371 27.71 -155.83 -14.20
C THR A 371 28.17 -154.36 -14.28
N GLN A 372 29.29 -154.10 -14.97
CA GLN A 372 29.86 -152.75 -15.10
C GLN A 372 29.07 -151.83 -16.06
N GLN A 373 28.38 -152.40 -17.04
CA GLN A 373 27.61 -151.65 -18.04
C GLN A 373 26.28 -151.07 -17.49
N ARG A 374 25.63 -151.75 -16.53
CA ARG A 374 24.37 -151.27 -15.90
C ARG A 374 24.57 -150.10 -14.94
N PHE A 375 25.72 -150.01 -14.25
CA PHE A 375 26.02 -148.92 -13.30
C PHE A 375 26.22 -147.57 -14.02
N ARG A 376 26.89 -147.57 -15.18
CA ARG A 376 27.17 -146.35 -15.97
C ARG A 376 25.91 -145.73 -16.59
N ALA A 377 24.93 -146.53 -17.00
CA ALA A 377 23.67 -146.04 -17.57
C ALA A 377 22.79 -145.29 -16.52
N LYS A 378 22.79 -145.75 -15.27
CA LYS A 378 22.02 -145.12 -14.17
C LYS A 378 22.59 -143.77 -13.72
N PHE A 379 23.90 -143.57 -13.85
CA PHE A 379 24.58 -142.33 -13.46
C PHE A 379 24.32 -141.16 -14.42
N MET A 380 24.33 -141.43 -15.74
CA MET A 380 24.08 -140.41 -16.78
C MET A 380 22.64 -139.86 -16.75
N MET A 381 21.65 -140.69 -16.39
CA MET A 381 20.25 -140.27 -16.26
C MET A 381 20.03 -139.29 -15.08
N LYS A 382 20.84 -139.38 -14.01
CA LYS A 382 20.72 -138.52 -12.82
C LYS A 382 21.21 -137.10 -13.10
N ILE A 383 22.32 -136.95 -13.84
CA ILE A 383 22.91 -135.65 -14.19
C ILE A 383 21.98 -134.84 -15.12
N GLN A 384 21.40 -135.47 -16.16
CA GLN A 384 20.48 -134.79 -17.07
C GLN A 384 19.17 -134.32 -16.39
N ARG A 385 18.73 -135.00 -15.32
CA ARG A 385 17.53 -134.61 -14.54
C ARG A 385 17.82 -133.42 -13.60
N GLU A 386 19.04 -133.29 -13.09
CA GLU A 386 19.46 -132.17 -12.23
C GLU A 386 19.64 -130.87 -13.03
N GLU A 387 20.19 -130.93 -14.25
CA GLU A 387 20.33 -129.77 -15.15
C GLU A 387 18.97 -129.20 -15.59
N PHE A 388 18.00 -130.06 -15.92
CA PHE A 388 16.64 -129.63 -16.29
C PHE A 388 15.88 -128.98 -15.11
N GLN A 389 16.09 -129.45 -13.87
CA GLN A 389 15.48 -128.83 -12.68
C GLN A 389 16.10 -127.46 -12.32
N MET A 390 17.40 -127.26 -12.56
CA MET A 390 18.06 -125.97 -12.39
C MET A 390 17.54 -124.93 -13.38
N LEU A 391 17.36 -125.31 -14.65
CA LEU A 391 16.80 -124.44 -15.70
C LEU A 391 15.34 -124.03 -15.39
N ARG A 392 14.52 -124.96 -14.88
CA ARG A 392 13.14 -124.70 -14.46
C ARG A 392 13.05 -123.79 -13.22
N LYS A 393 13.91 -123.99 -12.21
CA LYS A 393 13.98 -123.12 -11.01
C LYS A 393 14.44 -121.70 -11.35
N ALA A 394 15.44 -121.55 -12.21
CA ALA A 394 15.92 -120.23 -12.67
C ALA A 394 14.83 -119.48 -13.46
N THR A 395 14.10 -120.16 -14.34
CA THR A 395 13.00 -119.59 -15.12
C THR A 395 11.83 -119.13 -14.24
N ILE A 396 11.44 -119.92 -13.23
CA ILE A 396 10.37 -119.54 -12.29
C ILE A 396 10.78 -118.36 -11.40
N ILE A 397 12.04 -118.27 -10.96
CA ILE A 397 12.53 -117.13 -10.16
C ILE A 397 12.53 -115.84 -11.00
N ILE A 398 12.90 -115.91 -12.28
CA ILE A 398 12.86 -114.77 -13.20
C ILE A 398 11.41 -114.34 -13.47
N GLN A 399 10.51 -115.28 -13.76
CA GLN A 399 9.07 -115.02 -13.97
C GLN A 399 8.39 -114.43 -12.73
N ARG A 400 8.72 -114.93 -11.52
CA ARG A 400 8.18 -114.43 -10.24
C ARG A 400 8.72 -113.04 -9.89
N ARG A 401 10.02 -112.76 -10.11
CA ARG A 401 10.60 -111.41 -9.93
C ARG A 401 10.07 -110.39 -10.93
N PHE A 402 9.86 -110.79 -12.19
CA PHE A 402 9.30 -109.91 -13.21
C PHE A 402 7.84 -109.55 -12.90
N ARG A 403 6.98 -110.52 -12.56
CA ARG A 403 5.59 -110.26 -12.12
C ARG A 403 5.53 -109.38 -10.87
N ALA A 404 6.39 -109.61 -9.87
CA ALA A 404 6.46 -108.77 -8.68
C ALA A 404 6.99 -107.34 -8.97
N LYS A 405 7.83 -107.15 -9.99
CA LYS A 405 8.32 -105.84 -10.43
C LYS A 405 7.25 -105.06 -11.20
N VAL A 406 6.45 -105.75 -12.02
CA VAL A 406 5.33 -105.14 -12.75
C VAL A 406 4.22 -104.71 -11.79
N ILE A 407 3.83 -105.56 -10.82
CA ILE A 407 2.84 -105.20 -9.79
C ILE A 407 3.34 -104.03 -8.92
N ARG A 408 4.61 -104.05 -8.48
CA ARG A 408 5.20 -102.90 -7.76
C ARG A 408 5.22 -101.61 -8.58
N ARG A 409 5.37 -101.68 -9.91
CA ARG A 409 5.37 -100.50 -10.78
C ARG A 409 3.95 -99.93 -10.91
N ILE A 410 2.95 -100.79 -11.12
CA ILE A 410 1.54 -100.39 -11.20
C ILE A 410 1.06 -99.80 -9.87
N GLU A 411 1.38 -100.42 -8.73
CA GLU A 411 1.02 -99.88 -7.42
C GLU A 411 1.79 -98.60 -7.07
N ARG A 412 3.07 -98.50 -7.45
CA ARG A 412 3.86 -97.27 -7.28
C ARG A 412 3.35 -96.13 -8.16
N ASP A 413 2.94 -96.40 -9.39
CA ASP A 413 2.36 -95.40 -10.27
C ASP A 413 0.96 -94.97 -9.80
N ARG A 414 0.13 -95.89 -9.28
CA ARG A 414 -1.13 -95.56 -8.59
C ARG A 414 -0.90 -94.75 -7.31
N PHE A 415 0.09 -95.12 -6.50
CA PHE A 415 0.47 -94.36 -5.30
C PHE A 415 0.99 -92.97 -5.66
N ILE A 416 1.83 -92.83 -6.68
CA ILE A 416 2.33 -91.52 -7.16
C ILE A 416 1.20 -90.67 -7.74
N GLN A 417 0.24 -91.26 -8.46
CA GLN A 417 -0.97 -90.58 -8.95
C GLN A 417 -1.84 -90.10 -7.77
N LEU A 418 -2.04 -90.94 -6.76
CA LEU A 418 -2.78 -90.58 -5.54
C LEU A 418 -2.04 -89.49 -4.75
N GLN A 419 -0.71 -89.59 -4.61
CA GLN A 419 0.12 -88.58 -3.95
C GLN A 419 0.12 -87.25 -4.72
N LYS A 420 0.18 -87.28 -6.06
CA LYS A 420 0.06 -86.09 -6.90
C LYS A 420 -1.33 -85.46 -6.79
N ALA A 421 -2.39 -86.26 -6.79
CA ALA A 421 -3.76 -85.76 -6.59
C ALA A 421 -3.93 -85.15 -5.20
N VAL A 422 -3.44 -85.81 -4.15
CA VAL A 422 -3.49 -85.31 -2.76
C VAL A 422 -2.61 -84.07 -2.59
N VAL A 423 -1.40 -84.02 -3.14
CA VAL A 423 -0.53 -82.83 -3.10
C VAL A 423 -1.11 -81.69 -3.92
N THR A 424 -1.77 -81.96 -5.05
CA THR A 424 -2.47 -80.95 -5.84
C THR A 424 -3.68 -80.41 -5.08
N ILE A 425 -4.46 -81.27 -4.40
CA ILE A 425 -5.58 -80.86 -3.54
C ILE A 425 -5.08 -80.10 -2.32
N GLN A 426 -3.99 -80.54 -1.67
CA GLN A 426 -3.38 -79.88 -0.52
C GLN A 426 -2.71 -78.55 -0.90
N GLN A 427 -2.08 -78.45 -2.08
CA GLN A 427 -1.56 -77.19 -2.63
C GLN A 427 -2.70 -76.28 -3.05
N ARG A 428 -3.77 -76.77 -3.69
CA ARG A 428 -4.98 -75.99 -4.01
C ARG A 428 -5.68 -75.49 -2.74
N PHE A 429 -5.73 -76.31 -1.69
CA PHE A 429 -6.32 -75.95 -0.39
C PHE A 429 -5.44 -74.97 0.38
N ARG A 430 -4.12 -75.20 0.45
CA ARG A 430 -3.16 -74.25 1.06
C ARG A 430 -3.08 -72.94 0.30
N THR A 431 -3.09 -72.97 -1.03
CA THR A 431 -3.17 -71.75 -1.85
C THR A 431 -4.53 -71.08 -1.70
N ASN A 432 -5.65 -71.79 -1.56
CA ASN A 432 -6.95 -71.18 -1.25
C ASN A 432 -6.98 -70.56 0.15
N ILE A 433 -6.42 -71.19 1.17
CA ILE A 433 -6.32 -70.60 2.52
C ILE A 433 -5.39 -69.39 2.50
N MET A 434 -4.25 -69.48 1.81
CA MET A 434 -3.30 -68.37 1.69
C MET A 434 -3.87 -67.21 0.85
N MET A 435 -4.65 -67.52 -0.21
CA MET A 435 -5.42 -66.56 -1.00
C MET A 435 -6.56 -65.96 -0.19
N LYS A 436 -7.23 -66.72 0.67
CA LYS A 436 -8.28 -66.20 1.57
C LYS A 436 -7.67 -65.28 2.63
N LYS A 437 -6.50 -65.64 3.18
CA LYS A 437 -5.74 -64.81 4.14
C LYS A 437 -5.17 -63.54 3.49
N GLN A 438 -4.61 -63.65 2.28
CA GLN A 438 -4.16 -62.49 1.48
C GLN A 438 -5.33 -61.62 1.01
N ARG A 439 -6.49 -62.21 0.69
CA ARG A 439 -7.71 -61.47 0.35
C ARG A 439 -8.30 -60.77 1.56
N GLU A 440 -8.26 -61.38 2.75
CA GLU A 440 -8.63 -60.74 4.02
C GLU A 440 -7.64 -59.64 4.43
N GLU A 441 -6.34 -59.81 4.17
CA GLU A 441 -5.33 -58.76 4.35
C GLU A 441 -5.52 -57.62 3.36
N PHE A 442 -5.74 -57.92 2.07
CA PHE A 442 -6.06 -56.94 1.05
C PHE A 442 -7.37 -56.22 1.33
N GLN A 443 -8.39 -56.93 1.80
CA GLN A 443 -9.68 -56.33 2.17
C GLN A 443 -9.55 -55.50 3.45
N ARG A 444 -8.73 -55.91 4.43
CA ARG A 444 -8.37 -55.07 5.59
C ARG A 444 -7.58 -53.83 5.17
N LEU A 445 -6.62 -53.96 4.26
CA LEU A 445 -5.84 -52.84 3.73
C LEU A 445 -6.71 -51.89 2.90
N ARG A 446 -7.61 -52.42 2.08
CA ARG A 446 -8.61 -51.68 1.29
C ARG A 446 -9.64 -51.03 2.19
N ASN A 447 -10.15 -51.70 3.23
CA ASN A 447 -11.08 -51.12 4.20
C ASN A 447 -10.39 -50.06 5.06
N ALA A 448 -9.14 -50.27 5.48
CA ALA A 448 -8.33 -49.27 6.16
C ALA A 448 -8.06 -48.06 5.24
N THR A 449 -7.78 -48.31 3.97
CA THR A 449 -7.59 -47.24 2.97
C THR A 449 -8.90 -46.51 2.68
N ILE A 450 -10.03 -47.19 2.58
CA ILE A 450 -11.36 -46.58 2.40
C ILE A 450 -11.75 -45.80 3.66
N VAL A 451 -11.45 -46.30 4.87
CA VAL A 451 -11.69 -45.60 6.14
C VAL A 451 -10.78 -44.38 6.23
N ILE A 452 -9.50 -44.49 5.85
CA ILE A 452 -8.56 -43.35 5.80
C ILE A 452 -9.01 -42.35 4.73
N GLN A 453 -9.45 -42.79 3.54
CA GLN A 453 -9.96 -41.92 2.47
C GLN A 453 -11.30 -41.27 2.84
N ARG A 454 -12.22 -41.99 3.50
CA ARG A 454 -13.47 -41.44 4.03
C ARG A 454 -13.20 -40.46 5.16
N ARG A 455 -12.29 -40.77 6.08
CA ARG A 455 -11.90 -39.90 7.20
C ARG A 455 -11.13 -38.68 6.69
N PHE A 456 -10.31 -38.83 5.66
CA PHE A 456 -9.63 -37.73 4.98
C PHE A 456 -10.63 -36.85 4.21
N ARG A 457 -11.57 -37.43 3.45
CA ARG A 457 -12.64 -36.69 2.77
C ARG A 457 -13.55 -35.98 3.77
N ALA A 458 -13.93 -36.63 4.87
CA ALA A 458 -14.69 -36.03 5.97
C ALA A 458 -13.90 -34.94 6.70
N THR A 459 -12.57 -35.09 6.82
CA THR A 459 -11.69 -34.05 7.38
C THR A 459 -11.53 -32.86 6.43
N ILE A 460 -11.48 -33.09 5.13
CA ILE A 460 -11.43 -32.04 4.11
C ILE A 460 -12.78 -31.31 4.05
N ILE A 461 -13.90 -32.02 3.97
CA ILE A 461 -15.25 -31.43 4.01
C ILE A 461 -15.46 -30.70 5.35
N GLY A 462 -15.05 -31.30 6.47
CA GLY A 462 -15.10 -30.68 7.79
C GLY A 462 -14.13 -29.51 7.99
N ARG A 463 -13.07 -29.38 7.17
CA ARG A 463 -12.20 -28.20 7.10
C ARG A 463 -12.84 -27.11 6.25
N ILE A 464 -13.46 -27.47 5.11
CA ILE A 464 -14.18 -26.53 4.24
C ILE A 464 -15.39 -25.94 4.98
N GLU A 465 -16.17 -26.76 5.67
CA GLU A 465 -17.31 -26.31 6.48
C GLU A 465 -16.84 -25.53 7.72
N ARG A 466 -15.73 -25.91 8.37
CA ARG A 466 -15.11 -25.09 9.43
C ARG A 466 -14.58 -23.77 8.90
N ASP A 467 -13.96 -23.72 7.73
CA ASP A 467 -13.47 -22.48 7.12
C ASP A 467 -14.63 -21.58 6.71
N ARG A 468 -15.71 -22.15 6.16
CA ARG A 468 -16.98 -21.43 5.90
C ARG A 468 -17.57 -20.89 7.20
N PHE A 469 -17.67 -21.70 8.24
CA PHE A 469 -18.17 -21.26 9.56
C PHE A 469 -17.25 -20.23 10.21
N THR A 470 -15.93 -20.33 10.04
CA THR A 470 -14.95 -19.37 10.57
C THR A 470 -14.98 -18.07 9.79
N GLN A 471 -15.18 -18.12 8.47
CA GLN A 471 -15.42 -16.94 7.63
C GLN A 471 -16.74 -16.27 7.98
N LEU A 472 -17.80 -17.05 8.23
CA LEU A 472 -19.08 -16.56 8.70
C LEU A 472 -18.93 -15.92 10.09
N GLN A 473 -18.25 -16.56 11.05
CA GLN A 473 -17.96 -15.97 12.36
C GLN A 473 -17.09 -14.71 12.26
N LYS A 474 -16.10 -14.66 11.37
CA LYS A 474 -15.30 -13.45 11.13
C LYS A 474 -16.17 -12.34 10.53
N ALA A 475 -17.03 -12.64 9.57
CA ALA A 475 -17.98 -11.70 8.99
C ALA A 475 -18.98 -11.19 10.03
N THR A 476 -19.59 -12.09 10.83
CA THR A 476 -20.50 -11.75 11.92
C THR A 476 -19.80 -10.94 13.01
N ARG A 477 -18.56 -11.28 13.38
CA ARG A 477 -17.77 -10.53 14.37
C ARG A 477 -17.37 -9.15 13.84
N ILE A 478 -17.02 -9.04 12.55
CA ILE A 478 -16.79 -7.75 11.88
C ILE A 478 -18.08 -6.94 11.87
N ILE A 479 -19.23 -7.52 11.51
CA ILE A 479 -20.53 -6.84 11.51
C ILE A 479 -20.93 -6.41 12.92
N GLN A 480 -20.76 -7.26 13.93
CA GLN A 480 -21.01 -6.95 15.35
C GLN A 480 -20.05 -5.90 15.90
N GLN A 481 -18.76 -5.95 15.54
CA GLN A 481 -17.78 -4.91 15.90
C GLN A 481 -18.08 -3.59 15.20
N ARG A 482 -18.50 -3.61 13.92
CA ARG A 482 -18.91 -2.41 13.18
C ARG A 482 -20.21 -1.83 13.74
N PHE A 483 -21.15 -2.67 14.12
CA PHE A 483 -22.40 -2.26 14.76
C PHE A 483 -22.16 -1.67 16.16
N ARG A 484 -21.34 -2.33 16.99
CA ARG A 484 -20.91 -1.81 18.31
C ARG A 484 -20.10 -0.52 18.18
N ALA A 485 -19.18 -0.44 17.20
CA ALA A 485 -18.44 0.77 16.90
C ALA A 485 -19.34 1.89 16.36
N ASN A 486 -20.39 1.58 15.60
CA ASN A 486 -21.36 2.57 15.11
C ASN A 486 -22.27 3.06 16.25
N ILE A 487 -22.67 2.20 17.18
CA ILE A 487 -23.37 2.62 18.41
C ILE A 487 -22.46 3.48 19.29
N MET A 488 -21.21 3.08 19.50
CA MET A 488 -20.22 3.84 20.27
C MET A 488 -19.89 5.18 19.58
N MET A 489 -19.78 5.20 18.26
CA MET A 489 -19.59 6.41 17.46
C MET A 489 -20.82 7.33 17.51
N LYS A 490 -22.05 6.80 17.50
CA LYS A 490 -23.27 7.60 17.71
C LYS A 490 -23.34 8.17 19.12
N LYS A 491 -22.97 7.40 20.15
CA LYS A 491 -22.90 7.87 21.54
C LYS A 491 -21.83 8.96 21.72
N GLN A 492 -20.61 8.73 21.23
CA GLN A 492 -19.52 9.71 21.23
C GLN A 492 -19.83 10.94 20.37
N ARG A 493 -20.54 10.80 19.25
CA ARG A 493 -21.00 11.93 18.42
C ARG A 493 -22.08 12.74 19.14
N GLY A 494 -22.98 12.10 19.87
CA GLY A 494 -23.97 12.75 20.74
C GLY A 494 -23.31 13.52 21.89
N GLU A 495 -22.35 12.90 22.58
CA GLU A 495 -21.55 13.55 23.63
C GLU A 495 -20.68 14.69 23.07
N PHE A 496 -20.02 14.49 21.94
CA PHE A 496 -19.26 15.55 21.25
C PHE A 496 -20.17 16.69 20.78
N GLN A 497 -21.39 16.42 20.31
CA GLN A 497 -22.35 17.47 19.96
C GLN A 497 -22.88 18.21 21.19
N ARG A 498 -23.07 17.53 22.34
CA ARG A 498 -23.38 18.18 23.63
C ARG A 498 -22.22 19.06 24.10
N LEU A 499 -21.00 18.52 24.13
CA LEU A 499 -19.78 19.25 24.48
C LEU A 499 -19.51 20.41 23.53
N ARG A 500 -19.77 20.25 22.23
CA ARG A 500 -19.66 21.32 21.23
C ARG A 500 -20.73 22.38 21.40
N LYS A 501 -21.98 22.02 21.74
CA LYS A 501 -23.03 23.00 22.05
C LYS A 501 -22.70 23.77 23.34
N ALA A 502 -22.27 23.08 24.39
CA ALA A 502 -21.79 23.70 25.63
C ALA A 502 -20.57 24.60 25.38
N ALA A 503 -19.59 24.13 24.60
CA ALA A 503 -18.42 24.90 24.22
C ALA A 503 -18.77 26.09 23.31
N ILE A 504 -19.76 25.98 22.41
CA ILE A 504 -20.24 27.12 21.60
C ILE A 504 -20.94 28.15 22.48
N VAL A 505 -21.70 27.73 23.50
CA VAL A 505 -22.33 28.64 24.48
C VAL A 505 -21.28 29.33 25.34
N ILE A 506 -20.30 28.57 25.86
CA ILE A 506 -19.14 29.11 26.60
C ILE A 506 -18.30 30.02 25.69
N GLN A 507 -18.06 29.66 24.43
CA GLN A 507 -17.36 30.50 23.44
C GLN A 507 -18.18 31.74 23.07
N ARG A 508 -19.51 31.68 23.02
CA ARG A 508 -20.35 32.88 22.76
C ARG A 508 -20.24 33.90 23.89
N LEU A 509 -20.11 33.42 25.13
CA LEU A 509 -19.95 34.25 26.33
C LEU A 509 -18.50 34.73 26.54
N CYS A 510 -17.49 33.88 26.28
CA CYS A 510 -16.08 34.22 26.52
C CYS A 510 -15.38 34.91 25.34
N ARG A 511 -15.89 34.81 24.10
CA ARG A 511 -15.24 35.37 22.90
C ARG A 511 -15.27 36.91 22.83
N PRO A 512 -16.29 37.64 23.31
CA PRO A 512 -16.20 39.09 23.48
C PRO A 512 -15.17 39.48 24.55
N ILE A 513 -15.13 38.76 25.68
CA ILE A 513 -14.23 39.05 26.82
C ILE A 513 -12.75 38.78 26.47
N LEU A 514 -12.47 37.71 25.72
CA LEU A 514 -11.12 37.38 25.25
C LEU A 514 -10.67 38.24 24.05
N LEU A 515 -11.60 38.74 23.23
CA LEU A 515 -11.29 39.72 22.18
C LEU A 515 -10.98 41.09 22.79
N MET A 516 -11.72 41.52 23.81
CA MET A 516 -11.45 42.77 24.55
C MET A 516 -10.10 42.69 25.28
N ARG A 517 -9.80 41.60 26.00
CA ARG A 517 -8.47 41.41 26.62
C ARG A 517 -7.32 41.32 25.62
N LYS A 518 -7.52 40.68 24.45
CA LYS A 518 -6.48 40.64 23.40
C LYS A 518 -6.33 41.97 22.67
N GLN A 519 -7.37 42.79 22.55
CA GLN A 519 -7.30 44.13 22.01
C GLN A 519 -6.61 45.08 22.99
N GLU A 520 -6.97 45.05 24.27
CA GLU A 520 -6.29 45.79 25.36
C GLU A 520 -4.81 45.39 25.50
N GLU A 521 -4.48 44.09 25.45
CA GLU A 521 -3.09 43.63 25.48
C GLU A 521 -2.32 44.02 24.21
N ALA A 522 -2.96 44.02 23.02
CA ALA A 522 -2.31 44.43 21.78
C ALA A 522 -2.08 45.95 21.73
N GLU A 523 -2.99 46.73 22.32
CA GLU A 523 -2.93 48.18 22.44
C GLU A 523 -1.91 48.60 23.51
N ALA A 524 -1.87 47.93 24.66
CA ALA A 524 -0.83 48.06 25.67
C ALA A 524 0.56 47.68 25.13
N ARG A 525 0.67 46.58 24.35
CA ARG A 525 1.93 46.23 23.66
C ARG A 525 2.34 47.26 22.61
N ARG A 526 1.38 47.88 21.91
CA ARG A 526 1.65 48.99 20.97
C ARG A 526 2.17 50.22 21.70
N ILE A 527 1.54 50.60 22.81
CA ILE A 527 1.94 51.73 23.65
C ILE A 527 3.33 51.49 24.26
N ILE A 528 3.59 50.31 24.82
CA ILE A 528 4.91 49.93 25.34
C ILE A 528 5.96 49.91 24.23
N LYS A 529 5.62 49.45 23.02
CA LYS A 529 6.55 49.44 21.87
C LYS A 529 6.84 50.86 21.37
N LEU A 530 5.85 51.76 21.38
CA LEU A 530 6.02 53.20 21.09
C LEU A 530 6.85 53.90 22.18
N GLN A 531 6.61 53.61 23.46
CA GLN A 531 7.41 54.12 24.58
C GLN A 531 8.84 53.58 24.53
N ASN A 532 9.05 52.31 24.20
CA ASN A 532 10.39 51.73 24.03
C ASN A 532 11.10 52.25 22.79
N GLN A 533 10.39 52.56 21.70
CA GLN A 533 10.96 53.22 20.52
C GLN A 533 11.30 54.69 20.78
N ALA A 534 10.47 55.41 21.54
CA ALA A 534 10.76 56.76 22.01
C ALA A 534 11.95 56.75 22.99
N ALA A 535 11.98 55.84 23.95
CA ALA A 535 13.08 55.64 24.88
C ALA A 535 14.36 55.20 24.16
N ALA A 536 14.29 54.34 23.15
CA ALA A 536 15.45 53.96 22.34
C ALA A 536 15.96 55.13 21.48
N LYS A 537 15.07 55.99 20.96
CA LYS A 537 15.47 57.23 20.25
C LYS A 537 16.09 58.26 21.20
N ILE A 538 15.53 58.43 22.39
CA ILE A 538 16.07 59.31 23.45
C ILE A 538 17.40 58.77 23.97
N GLN A 539 17.52 57.46 24.21
CA GLN A 539 18.76 56.80 24.63
C GLN A 539 19.81 56.78 23.51
N ALA A 540 19.44 56.64 22.25
CA ALA A 540 20.38 56.75 21.12
C ALA A 540 20.85 58.19 20.90
N ALA A 541 19.95 59.18 21.06
CA ALA A 541 20.30 60.60 21.03
C ALA A 541 21.21 60.98 22.21
N TRP A 542 20.91 60.48 23.42
CA TRP A 542 21.71 60.72 24.62
C TRP A 542 23.04 59.94 24.63
N ARG A 543 23.08 58.68 24.14
CA ARG A 543 24.34 57.94 23.92
C ARG A 543 25.17 58.57 22.80
N GLY A 544 24.51 59.11 21.77
CA GLY A 544 25.14 59.89 20.71
C GLY A 544 25.69 61.23 21.20
N HIS A 545 24.99 61.90 22.13
CA HIS A 545 25.44 63.13 22.79
C HIS A 545 26.58 62.86 23.78
N LYS A 546 26.46 61.83 24.64
CA LYS A 546 27.50 61.42 25.59
C LYS A 546 28.75 60.86 24.90
N SER A 547 28.61 60.18 23.76
CA SER A 547 29.75 59.75 22.93
C SER A 547 30.36 60.87 22.08
N ARG A 548 29.67 62.02 21.90
CA ARG A 548 30.21 63.24 21.28
C ARG A 548 30.81 64.22 22.30
N SER A 549 30.48 64.05 23.58
CA SER A 549 30.96 64.85 24.71
C SER A 549 32.23 64.29 25.36
N ILE A 550 32.72 63.12 24.96
CA ILE A 550 33.94 62.50 25.49
C ILE A 550 34.95 62.40 24.34
N GLU A 551 35.93 63.31 24.32
CA GLU A 551 37.11 63.22 23.46
C GLU A 551 38.01 62.08 23.94
N ASP A 552 37.71 60.86 23.51
CA ASP A 552 38.62 59.73 23.72
C ASP A 552 39.39 59.41 22.42
N SER A 553 40.66 59.80 22.41
CA SER A 553 41.64 59.63 21.31
C SER A 553 41.73 58.19 20.77
N LYS A 554 41.39 57.18 21.59
CA LYS A 554 41.35 55.77 21.18
C LYS A 554 40.20 55.45 20.21
N LEU A 555 39.02 56.04 20.40
CA LEU A 555 37.84 55.74 19.56
C LEU A 555 37.94 56.40 18.18
N SER A 556 38.57 57.56 18.08
CA SER A 556 38.86 58.24 16.82
C SER A 556 39.75 57.37 15.91
N LYS A 557 40.83 56.80 16.46
CA LYS A 557 41.74 55.90 15.72
C LYS A 557 41.07 54.57 15.29
N ILE A 558 40.06 54.09 16.02
CA ILE A 558 39.27 52.91 15.64
C ILE A 558 38.27 53.23 14.53
N ARG A 559 37.61 54.40 14.58
CA ARG A 559 36.71 54.87 13.52
C ARG A 559 37.47 55.15 12.22
N GLU A 560 38.68 55.70 12.31
CA GLU A 560 39.51 55.92 11.12
C GLU A 560 40.04 54.60 10.54
N ARG A 561 40.39 53.61 11.38
CA ARG A 561 40.68 52.24 10.89
C ARG A 561 39.48 51.60 10.22
N SER A 562 38.28 51.75 10.79
CA SER A 562 37.06 51.17 10.20
C SER A 562 36.62 51.89 8.93
N ARG A 563 36.82 53.21 8.83
CA ARG A 563 36.55 54.00 7.63
C ARG A 563 37.55 53.67 6.52
N LYS A 564 38.86 53.61 6.84
CA LYS A 564 39.90 53.14 5.90
C LYS A 564 39.68 51.69 5.46
N ALA A 565 39.19 50.81 6.33
CA ALA A 565 38.86 49.41 5.99
C ALA A 565 37.62 49.28 5.09
N ASN A 566 36.64 50.19 5.20
CA ASN A 566 35.48 50.23 4.32
C ASN A 566 35.79 50.89 2.96
N GLU A 567 36.62 51.94 2.95
CA GLU A 567 37.04 52.63 1.72
C GLU A 567 38.00 51.78 0.87
N SER A 568 38.74 50.86 1.49
CA SER A 568 39.60 49.88 0.80
C SER A 568 38.91 48.54 0.48
N ALA A 569 37.61 48.40 0.77
CA ALA A 569 36.86 47.16 0.53
C ALA A 569 36.39 47.06 -0.93
N VAL A 570 37.15 46.32 -1.75
CA VAL A 570 36.76 45.92 -3.12
C VAL A 570 35.55 44.98 -3.07
N ALA A 571 34.52 45.20 -3.89
CA ALA A 571 33.25 44.44 -3.88
C ALA A 571 33.43 42.92 -3.95
N GLN A 572 34.46 42.45 -4.67
CA GLN A 572 34.84 41.03 -4.81
C GLN A 572 35.30 40.38 -3.48
N ASN A 573 35.77 41.17 -2.50
CA ASN A 573 36.26 40.68 -1.21
C ASN A 573 35.19 40.68 -0.11
N THR A 574 33.97 41.11 -0.43
CA THR A 574 32.84 41.09 0.51
C THR A 574 32.37 39.65 0.77
N LEU A 575 31.89 39.39 1.99
CA LEU A 575 31.44 38.05 2.42
C LEU A 575 30.39 37.47 1.47
N GLY A 576 29.40 38.28 1.05
CA GLY A 576 28.34 37.88 0.15
C GLY A 576 28.87 37.51 -1.25
N SER A 577 29.73 38.35 -1.82
CA SER A 577 30.32 38.13 -3.15
C SER A 577 31.21 36.89 -3.21
N ARG A 578 31.99 36.61 -2.15
CA ARG A 578 32.88 35.44 -2.08
C ARG A 578 32.11 34.12 -1.99
N CYS A 579 31.08 34.08 -1.15
CA CYS A 579 30.19 32.91 -1.06
C CYS A 579 29.41 32.69 -2.36
N GLU A 580 28.91 33.76 -2.99
CA GLU A 580 28.19 33.69 -4.26
C GLU A 580 29.08 33.22 -5.41
N HIS A 581 30.34 33.68 -5.48
CA HIS A 581 31.32 33.24 -6.47
C HIS A 581 31.69 31.75 -6.29
N ALA A 582 31.94 31.32 -5.05
CA ALA A 582 32.27 29.92 -4.75
C ALA A 582 31.10 28.96 -5.05
N VAL A 583 29.87 29.35 -4.75
CA VAL A 583 28.67 28.53 -5.03
C VAL A 583 28.33 28.53 -6.52
N ARG A 584 28.44 29.67 -7.22
CA ARG A 584 28.25 29.73 -8.68
C ARG A 584 29.24 28.85 -9.42
N LEU A 585 30.52 28.93 -9.04
CA LEU A 585 31.54 28.01 -9.53
C LEU A 585 31.00 26.59 -9.36
N ILE A 586 30.79 26.09 -8.12
CA ILE A 586 30.37 24.70 -7.82
C ILE A 586 29.06 24.25 -8.50
N SER A 587 28.22 25.18 -8.96
CA SER A 587 26.94 24.87 -9.62
C SER A 587 27.03 24.68 -11.14
N ASP A 588 28.05 25.22 -11.82
CA ASP A 588 28.10 25.30 -13.29
C ASP A 588 28.65 24.05 -14.00
N GLY A 589 29.03 23.00 -13.26
CA GLY A 589 29.31 21.66 -13.81
C GLY A 589 30.62 21.49 -14.58
N ASN A 590 31.22 22.58 -15.09
CA ASN A 590 32.49 22.59 -15.81
C ASN A 590 33.62 23.11 -14.90
N PHE A 591 34.29 22.19 -14.21
CA PHE A 591 35.36 22.51 -13.27
C PHE A 591 36.71 22.06 -13.79
N THR A 592 37.68 22.98 -13.87
CA THR A 592 39.08 22.57 -13.75
C THR A 592 39.43 22.41 -12.29
N LEU A 593 40.29 21.45 -11.97
CA LEU A 593 40.66 21.17 -10.58
C LEU A 593 41.30 22.39 -9.86
N LEU A 594 41.97 23.24 -10.64
CA LEU A 594 42.54 24.50 -10.16
C LEU A 594 41.47 25.46 -9.60
N GLU A 595 40.25 25.42 -10.15
CA GLU A 595 39.11 26.25 -9.73
C GLU A 595 38.46 25.74 -8.46
N ILE A 596 38.42 24.41 -8.24
CA ILE A 596 37.95 23.79 -6.98
C ILE A 596 38.90 24.16 -5.83
N ILE A 597 40.21 24.18 -6.09
CA ILE A 597 41.23 24.56 -5.11
C ILE A 597 41.21 26.09 -4.86
N ARG A 598 40.88 26.93 -5.86
CA ARG A 598 40.61 28.36 -5.66
C ARG A 598 39.33 28.63 -4.87
N ALA A 599 38.26 27.87 -5.08
CA ALA A 599 37.06 27.98 -4.26
C ALA A 599 37.37 27.69 -2.77
N LEU A 600 38.17 26.66 -2.48
CA LEU A 600 38.67 26.39 -1.12
C LEU A 600 39.53 27.52 -0.54
N LYS A 601 40.29 28.24 -1.38
CA LYS A 601 41.08 29.42 -0.98
C LYS A 601 40.18 30.58 -0.51
N ASP A 602 39.09 30.85 -1.23
CA ASP A 602 38.19 31.94 -0.90
C ASP A 602 37.20 31.58 0.24
N LEU A 603 37.08 30.29 0.55
CA LEU A 603 36.27 29.71 1.63
C LEU A 603 37.03 29.46 2.95
N ALA A 604 38.26 29.97 3.11
CA ALA A 604 39.07 29.73 4.33
C ALA A 604 38.96 30.83 5.40
N ALA A 605 38.19 31.89 5.12
CA ALA A 605 38.18 33.11 5.92
C ALA A 605 37.00 33.23 6.89
N ASN A 606 35.91 32.47 6.72
CA ASN A 606 34.67 32.64 7.47
C ASN A 606 34.13 31.32 8.03
N ARG A 607 34.05 31.23 9.35
CA ARG A 607 33.58 30.04 10.08
C ARG A 607 32.06 29.76 9.95
N SER A 608 31.45 30.10 8.81
CA SER A 608 30.02 29.94 8.56
C SER A 608 29.67 28.48 8.22
N PRO A 609 28.48 27.99 8.61
CA PRO A 609 28.08 26.61 8.32
C PRO A 609 28.06 26.27 6.82
N SER A 610 27.56 27.18 5.98
CA SER A 610 27.46 26.95 4.52
C SER A 610 28.83 26.87 3.85
N GLU A 611 29.81 27.62 4.32
CA GLU A 611 31.20 27.55 3.85
C GLU A 611 31.84 26.21 4.23
N MET A 612 31.60 25.73 5.45
CA MET A 612 32.13 24.44 5.91
C MET A 612 31.55 23.26 5.12
N GLU A 613 30.28 23.35 4.71
CA GLU A 613 29.62 22.36 3.86
C GLU A 613 30.22 22.34 2.45
N ALA A 614 30.37 23.51 1.81
CA ALA A 614 31.05 23.64 0.52
C ALA A 614 32.49 23.11 0.56
N GLY A 615 33.23 23.43 1.61
CA GLY A 615 34.59 22.92 1.84
C GLY A 615 34.64 21.39 2.00
N THR A 616 33.60 20.78 2.59
CA THR A 616 33.53 19.32 2.76
C THR A 616 33.35 18.64 1.41
N ILE A 617 32.46 19.17 0.58
CA ILE A 617 32.23 18.68 -0.79
C ILE A 617 33.50 18.81 -1.63
N ALA A 618 34.17 19.97 -1.60
CA ALA A 618 35.41 20.17 -2.33
C ALA A 618 36.53 19.22 -1.87
N THR A 619 36.68 19.01 -0.55
CA THR A 619 37.66 18.06 0.01
C THR A 619 37.36 16.62 -0.42
N HIS A 620 36.07 16.23 -0.46
CA HIS A 620 35.65 14.91 -0.95
C HIS A 620 35.91 14.70 -2.44
N ILE A 621 35.86 15.75 -3.25
CA ILE A 621 36.20 15.70 -4.68
C ILE A 621 37.71 15.45 -4.84
N LEU A 622 38.55 16.19 -4.11
CA LEU A 622 40.01 15.98 -4.10
C LEU A 622 40.38 14.55 -3.67
N ILE A 623 39.74 14.03 -2.62
CA ILE A 623 39.93 12.64 -2.19
C ILE A 623 39.60 11.64 -3.29
N ASN A 624 38.52 11.86 -4.05
CA ASN A 624 38.17 10.99 -5.18
C ASN A 624 39.23 11.03 -6.28
N PHE A 625 39.74 12.21 -6.60
CA PHE A 625 40.80 12.37 -7.60
C PHE A 625 42.11 11.69 -7.16
N TRP A 626 42.47 11.75 -5.87
CA TRP A 626 43.67 11.09 -5.35
C TRP A 626 43.57 9.55 -5.34
N ARG A 627 42.39 9.02 -4.99
CA ARG A 627 42.14 7.57 -4.91
C ARG A 627 42.28 6.89 -6.27
N TYR A 628 41.93 7.55 -7.36
CA TYR A 628 42.09 7.00 -8.71
C TYR A 628 43.49 7.31 -9.28
N PRO A 629 44.33 6.28 -9.58
CA PRO A 629 45.73 6.50 -9.95
C PRO A 629 45.94 7.47 -11.13
N ALA A 630 45.11 7.40 -12.17
CA ALA A 630 45.26 8.24 -13.36
C ALA A 630 44.92 9.72 -13.12
N SER A 631 44.18 10.04 -12.06
CA SER A 631 43.84 11.42 -11.69
C SER A 631 44.59 11.94 -10.46
N ARG A 632 45.49 11.15 -9.87
CA ARG A 632 46.16 11.47 -8.61
C ARG A 632 46.92 12.79 -8.64
N GLY A 633 47.70 13.01 -9.71
CA GLY A 633 48.50 14.22 -9.89
C GLY A 633 47.68 15.50 -10.00
N HIS A 634 46.39 15.40 -10.33
CA HIS A 634 45.50 16.55 -10.29
C HIS A 634 45.29 16.97 -8.83
N SER A 635 44.88 16.06 -7.94
CA SER A 635 44.52 16.40 -6.54
C SER A 635 45.62 17.07 -5.72
N TRP A 636 46.88 16.94 -6.13
CA TRP A 636 48.03 17.44 -5.39
C TRP A 636 48.55 18.76 -5.98
N VAL A 637 48.51 19.82 -5.17
CA VAL A 637 49.10 21.11 -5.54
C VAL A 637 49.92 21.64 -4.35
N PRO A 638 51.27 21.56 -4.41
CA PRO A 638 52.19 21.91 -3.31
C PRO A 638 51.89 23.25 -2.62
N HIS A 639 51.66 24.30 -3.39
CA HIS A 639 51.45 25.67 -2.89
C HIS A 639 50.13 25.88 -2.10
N HIS A 640 49.25 24.87 -2.06
CA HIS A 640 47.97 24.95 -1.34
C HIS A 640 47.94 24.19 -0.01
N ILE A 641 48.99 23.41 0.29
CA ILE A 641 49.07 22.62 1.51
C ILE A 641 49.04 23.49 2.77
N ASP A 642 49.76 24.62 2.78
CA ASP A 642 49.73 25.57 3.91
C ASP A 642 48.31 26.08 4.23
N LYS A 643 47.52 26.33 3.18
CA LYS A 643 46.14 26.82 3.30
C LYS A 643 45.20 25.71 3.76
N LEU A 644 45.40 24.47 3.30
CA LEU A 644 44.66 23.31 3.80
C LEU A 644 44.90 23.09 5.29
N ILE A 645 46.15 23.20 5.75
CA ILE A 645 46.51 23.08 7.18
C ILE A 645 45.96 24.25 7.99
N THR A 646 45.95 25.47 7.44
CA THR A 646 45.33 26.64 8.08
C THR A 646 43.81 26.48 8.20
N THR A 647 43.16 25.92 7.18
CA THR A 647 41.73 25.60 7.20
C THR A 647 41.43 24.50 8.22
N MET A 648 42.28 23.47 8.28
CA MET A 648 42.24 22.40 9.28
C MET A 648 42.32 22.98 10.71
N LEU A 649 43.20 23.97 10.93
CA LEU A 649 43.29 24.69 12.21
C LEU A 649 42.01 25.46 12.55
N HIS A 650 41.34 26.06 11.57
CA HIS A 650 40.11 26.81 11.80
C HIS A 650 38.88 25.93 12.10
N CYS A 651 38.86 24.69 11.63
CA CYS A 651 37.72 23.77 11.80
C CYS A 651 37.92 22.68 12.86
N CYS A 652 39.11 22.55 13.45
CA CYS A 652 39.46 21.47 14.39
C CYS A 652 38.63 21.39 15.68
N ASP A 653 37.95 22.45 16.10
CA ASP A 653 37.13 22.49 17.32
C ASP A 653 35.61 22.40 17.05
N LYS A 654 35.22 22.19 15.78
CA LYS A 654 33.82 22.21 15.31
C LYS A 654 33.26 20.80 15.13
N GLU A 655 31.99 20.61 15.51
CA GLU A 655 31.22 19.39 15.22
C GLU A 655 30.80 19.35 13.75
N HIS A 656 31.77 19.30 12.84
CA HIS A 656 31.53 19.30 11.39
C HIS A 656 32.42 18.28 10.68
N PRO A 657 31.94 17.56 9.64
CA PRO A 657 32.72 16.58 8.88
C PRO A 657 33.92 17.15 8.10
N LEU A 658 34.08 18.48 8.05
CA LEU A 658 35.14 19.13 7.27
C LEU A 658 36.52 18.77 7.80
N PHE A 659 36.71 18.87 9.12
CA PHE A 659 37.97 18.56 9.77
C PHE A 659 38.46 17.12 9.50
N PRO A 660 37.66 16.06 9.78
CA PRO A 660 38.10 14.70 9.48
C PRO A 660 38.27 14.46 7.96
N SER A 661 37.55 15.18 7.09
CA SER A 661 37.75 15.10 5.64
C SER A 661 39.10 15.68 5.22
N ILE A 662 39.50 16.84 5.76
CA ILE A 662 40.82 17.45 5.47
C ILE A 662 41.94 16.57 6.03
N CYS A 663 41.78 16.05 7.25
CA CYS A 663 42.73 15.08 7.81
C CYS A 663 42.87 13.84 6.93
N THR A 664 41.76 13.35 6.35
CA THR A 664 41.78 12.22 5.40
C THR A 664 42.58 12.56 4.15
N LEU A 665 42.39 13.75 3.56
CA LEU A 665 43.09 14.18 2.37
C LEU A 665 44.60 14.32 2.61
N ILE A 666 45.00 14.95 3.71
CA ILE A 666 46.43 15.08 4.06
C ILE A 666 47.02 13.70 4.38
N TRP A 667 46.29 12.85 5.10
CA TRP A 667 46.71 11.47 5.38
C TRP A 667 46.94 10.68 4.09
N PHE A 668 46.08 10.85 3.07
CA PHE A 668 46.28 10.26 1.75
C PHE A 668 47.54 10.76 1.05
N PHE A 669 47.82 12.06 1.10
CA PHE A 669 49.05 12.63 0.55
C PHE A 669 50.30 12.11 1.27
N SER A 670 50.23 11.89 2.59
CA SER A 670 51.37 11.40 3.38
C SER A 670 51.79 9.95 3.07
N HIS A 671 51.05 9.21 2.25
CA HIS A 671 51.48 7.89 1.76
C HIS A 671 52.51 7.98 0.62
N ASP A 672 52.63 9.14 -0.01
CA ASP A 672 53.65 9.45 -1.00
C ASP A 672 54.78 10.26 -0.33
N GLU A 673 56.03 9.80 -0.44
CA GLU A 673 57.15 10.42 0.26
C GLU A 673 57.51 11.82 -0.27
N GLU A 674 57.24 12.11 -1.54
CA GLU A 674 57.47 13.46 -2.08
C GLU A 674 56.45 14.47 -1.52
N CYS A 675 55.19 14.02 -1.43
CA CYS A 675 54.11 14.81 -0.86
C CYS A 675 54.30 15.02 0.65
N LYS A 676 54.71 13.96 1.37
CA LYS A 676 55.00 14.02 2.81
C LYS A 676 56.11 15.03 3.12
N ARG A 677 57.23 15.00 2.38
CA ARG A 677 58.33 15.97 2.54
C ARG A 677 57.86 17.41 2.33
N THR A 678 57.06 17.64 1.30
CA THR A 678 56.49 18.96 1.01
C THR A 678 55.55 19.46 2.13
N ILE A 679 54.75 18.56 2.72
CA ILE A 679 53.88 18.89 3.86
C ILE A 679 54.71 19.32 5.06
N LEU A 680 55.78 18.58 5.39
CA LEU A 680 56.66 18.89 6.53
C LEU A 680 57.43 20.20 6.34
N GLN A 681 57.78 20.56 5.10
CA GLN A 681 58.45 21.82 4.76
C GLN A 681 57.53 23.06 4.77
N THR A 682 56.26 22.89 5.13
CA THR A 682 55.28 23.98 5.16
C THR A 682 55.59 24.99 6.28
N PRO A 683 55.43 26.31 6.07
CA PRO A 683 55.73 27.31 7.10
C PRO A 683 54.94 27.11 8.39
N ASN A 684 55.64 27.08 9.54
CA ASN A 684 55.06 26.90 10.87
C ASN A 684 54.24 25.59 11.02
N PHE A 685 54.56 24.54 10.26
CA PHE A 685 53.85 23.26 10.29
C PHE A 685 53.73 22.71 11.71
N ASP A 686 54.85 22.55 12.43
CA ASP A 686 54.87 21.97 13.78
C ASP A 686 54.04 22.78 14.78
N GLN A 687 54.11 24.11 14.68
CA GLN A 687 53.30 25.00 15.52
C GLN A 687 51.80 24.84 15.23
N LYS A 688 51.41 24.76 13.95
CA LYS A 688 50.02 24.59 13.52
C LYS A 688 49.47 23.23 13.97
N ILE A 689 50.23 22.15 13.78
CA ILE A 689 49.84 20.78 14.17
C ILE A 689 49.73 20.64 15.69
N THR A 690 50.69 21.16 16.45
CA THR A 690 50.64 21.14 17.93
C THR A 690 49.42 21.90 18.45
N LYS A 691 49.08 23.04 17.82
CA LYS A 691 47.89 23.81 18.17
C LYS A 691 46.59 23.08 17.83
N ILE A 692 46.53 22.38 16.70
CA ILE A 692 45.38 21.54 16.32
C ILE A 692 45.19 20.41 17.34
N GLU A 693 46.27 19.75 17.73
CA GLU A 693 46.24 18.68 18.74
C GLU A 693 45.71 19.20 20.09
N ALA A 694 46.20 20.35 20.55
CA ALA A 694 45.73 20.99 21.78
C ALA A 694 44.23 21.34 21.72
N LEU A 695 43.75 21.89 20.60
CA LEU A 695 42.35 22.28 20.43
C LEU A 695 41.39 21.07 20.36
N CYS A 696 41.78 20.02 19.64
CA CYS A 696 41.02 18.76 19.59
C CYS A 696 40.95 18.09 20.97
N ASN A 697 42.07 18.03 21.70
CA ASN A 697 42.12 17.46 23.04
C ASN A 697 41.27 18.26 24.04
N ARG A 698 41.26 19.60 23.92
CA ARG A 698 40.36 20.46 24.71
C ARG A 698 38.89 20.17 24.41
N LYS A 699 38.54 20.01 23.13
CA LYS A 699 37.17 19.71 22.70
C LYS A 699 36.69 18.35 23.21
N GLN A 700 37.54 17.33 23.13
CA GLN A 700 37.27 16.01 23.70
C GLN A 700 36.98 16.09 25.20
N LYS A 701 37.83 16.77 25.98
CA LYS A 701 37.64 16.96 27.44
C LYS A 701 36.35 17.72 27.79
N MET A 702 35.93 18.65 26.93
CA MET A 702 34.68 19.38 27.10
C MET A 702 33.47 18.47 26.82
N ASN A 703 33.49 17.71 25.72
CA ASN A 703 32.40 16.81 25.37
C ASN A 703 32.25 15.64 26.35
N SER A 704 33.34 15.16 26.96
CA SER A 704 33.28 14.13 28.01
C SER A 704 32.61 14.59 29.31
N LYS A 705 32.52 15.91 29.53
CA LYS A 705 31.88 16.52 30.71
C LYS A 705 30.41 16.90 30.47
N MET A 706 29.96 16.95 29.22
CA MET A 706 28.59 17.36 28.86
C MET A 706 27.71 16.14 28.52
N LYS A 707 26.46 16.12 29.00
CA LYS A 707 25.45 15.15 28.52
C LYS A 707 24.90 15.64 27.18
N ILE A 708 25.47 15.13 26.09
CA ILE A 708 25.10 15.50 24.72
C ILE A 708 24.19 14.41 24.12
N ASN A 709 23.04 14.81 23.55
CA ASN A 709 22.05 13.90 22.95
C ASN A 709 22.31 13.56 21.47
N PHE A 710 23.51 13.82 20.96
CA PHE A 710 23.91 13.54 19.58
C PHE A 710 25.28 12.86 19.53
N ASP A 711 25.53 12.09 18.46
CA ASP A 711 26.79 11.37 18.25
C ASP A 711 27.90 12.34 17.82
N SER A 712 28.73 12.77 18.77
CA SER A 712 29.81 13.74 18.53
C SER A 712 31.00 13.11 17.79
N LEU A 713 31.61 13.92 16.92
CA LEU A 713 32.85 13.56 16.21
C LEU A 713 34.09 13.51 17.11
N PHE A 714 33.97 13.97 18.37
CA PHE A 714 35.05 14.03 19.37
C PHE A 714 34.84 13.06 20.54
N PHE A 715 33.95 12.07 20.42
CA PHE A 715 33.91 10.96 21.36
C PHE A 715 34.97 9.91 21.01
N VAL A 716 35.54 9.28 22.04
CA VAL A 716 36.46 8.16 21.89
C VAL A 716 35.67 6.93 21.46
N LYS A 717 35.93 6.43 20.26
CA LYS A 717 35.31 5.23 19.71
C LYS A 717 36.40 4.20 19.41
N GLN A 718 36.18 2.95 19.85
CA GLN A 718 37.11 1.84 19.59
C GLN A 718 36.78 1.16 18.24
N ASN A 719 37.80 0.64 17.56
CA ASN A 719 37.68 -0.19 16.34
C ASN A 719 36.92 0.46 15.15
N LEU A 720 37.18 1.74 14.88
CA LEU A 720 36.64 2.40 13.68
C LEU A 720 37.43 2.02 12.41
N PRO A 721 36.76 1.76 11.27
CA PRO A 721 37.43 1.39 10.02
C PRO A 721 38.25 2.56 9.44
N LEU A 722 39.39 2.24 8.80
CA LEU A 722 40.24 3.23 8.13
C LEU A 722 39.70 3.59 6.73
N PRO A 723 39.97 4.81 6.23
CA PRO A 723 39.61 5.19 4.87
C PRO A 723 40.25 4.29 3.80
N SER A 724 39.51 3.96 2.75
CA SER A 724 40.02 3.09 1.68
C SER A 724 40.92 3.84 0.69
N LEU A 725 42.14 3.33 0.48
CA LEU A 725 43.10 3.83 -0.52
C LEU A 725 42.67 3.58 -1.98
N VAL A 726 41.71 2.68 -2.21
CA VAL A 726 41.23 2.27 -3.53
C VAL A 726 39.87 2.93 -3.80
N PRO A 727 39.54 3.36 -5.03
CA PRO A 727 38.24 3.94 -5.35
C PRO A 727 37.11 2.91 -5.14
N ASP A 728 35.97 3.39 -4.66
CA ASP A 728 34.78 2.59 -4.37
C ASP A 728 33.76 2.56 -5.52
N TRP A 729 34.06 3.22 -6.64
CA TRP A 729 33.21 3.30 -7.85
C TRP A 729 31.76 3.72 -7.56
N GLY A 730 31.52 4.46 -6.46
CA GLY A 730 30.18 4.88 -6.02
C GLY A 730 29.46 3.91 -5.09
N PHE A 731 30.09 2.80 -4.65
CA PHE A 731 29.51 1.87 -3.68
C PHE A 731 29.99 2.16 -2.25
N GLU A 732 29.16 2.82 -1.44
CA GLU A 732 29.47 3.09 -0.03
C GLU A 732 29.53 1.80 0.80
N GLN A 733 30.75 1.33 1.13
CA GLN A 733 30.96 0.19 2.02
C GLN A 733 31.22 0.67 3.46
N LYS A 734 30.36 0.28 4.40
CA LYS A 734 30.52 0.64 5.83
C LYS A 734 31.85 0.17 6.46
N SER A 735 32.43 -0.90 5.95
CA SER A 735 33.73 -1.43 6.38
C SER A 735 34.94 -0.70 5.77
N LYS A 736 34.71 0.14 4.75
CA LYS A 736 35.74 0.87 3.99
C LYS A 736 35.24 2.29 3.70
N PRO A 737 35.17 3.15 4.72
CA PRO A 737 34.64 4.49 4.55
C PRO A 737 35.52 5.31 3.59
N LYS A 738 34.93 6.31 2.95
CA LYS A 738 35.64 7.25 2.07
C LYS A 738 36.53 8.23 2.86
N VAL A 739 36.11 8.60 4.06
CA VAL A 739 36.79 9.53 4.98
C VAL A 739 36.77 9.00 6.41
N PHE A 740 37.65 9.52 7.27
CA PHE A 740 37.58 9.23 8.70
C PHE A 740 36.22 9.66 9.26
N LEU A 741 35.56 8.76 10.01
CA LEU A 741 34.24 9.02 10.60
C LEU A 741 34.31 9.76 11.94
N ASN A 742 35.51 9.99 12.47
CA ASN A 742 35.75 10.57 13.77
C ASN A 742 36.98 11.50 13.74
N SER A 743 36.86 12.69 14.33
CA SER A 743 37.89 13.73 14.32
C SER A 743 39.13 13.33 15.12
N LEU A 744 38.96 12.63 16.26
CA LEU A 744 40.09 12.19 17.08
C LEU A 744 40.86 11.06 16.39
N GLN A 745 40.15 10.11 15.79
CA GLN A 745 40.78 9.04 15.01
C GLN A 745 41.54 9.60 13.81
N ALA A 746 40.96 10.57 13.09
CA ALA A 746 41.59 11.21 11.94
C ALA A 746 42.91 11.88 12.33
N LEU A 747 42.90 12.66 13.42
CA LEU A 747 44.08 13.35 13.94
C LEU A 747 45.15 12.36 14.40
N GLN A 748 44.79 11.31 15.15
CA GLN A 748 45.74 10.31 15.64
C GLN A 748 46.45 9.56 14.50
N ASN A 749 45.73 9.16 13.45
CA ASN A 749 46.33 8.49 12.31
C ASN A 749 47.17 9.43 11.46
N LEU A 750 46.78 10.70 11.35
CA LEU A 750 47.58 11.71 10.67
C LEU A 750 48.90 11.97 11.41
N LEU A 751 48.87 12.14 12.74
CA LEU A 751 50.08 12.32 13.56
C LEU A 751 51.03 11.13 13.48
N LYS A 752 50.51 9.89 13.38
CA LYS A 752 51.34 8.70 13.18
C LYS A 752 52.15 8.74 11.87
N MET A 753 51.63 9.38 10.81
CA MET A 753 52.35 9.50 9.55
C MET A 753 53.53 10.49 9.62
N PHE A 754 53.48 11.45 10.54
CA PHE A 754 54.49 12.51 10.70
C PHE A 754 55.46 12.27 11.87
N LYS A 755 55.19 11.31 12.75
CA LYS A 755 56.01 11.00 13.95
C LYS A 755 57.13 9.95 13.71
N ASN A 756 57.55 9.76 12.46
CA ASN A 756 58.67 8.87 12.11
C ASN A 756 59.77 9.62 11.39
#